data_AF-A0A5R9BST9-F1
#
_entry.id   AF-A0A5R9BST9-F1
#
_cell.length_a   1.000
_cell.length_b   1.000
_cell.length_c   1.000
_cell.angle_alpha   90.00
_cell.angle_beta   90.00
_cell.angle_gamma   90.00
#
_symmetry.space_group_name_H-M   'P 1'
#
loop_
_entity.id
_entity.type
_entity.pdbx_description
1 polymer ?
#
loop_
_entity_poly.entity_id
_entity_poly.type
_entity_poly.pdbx_seq_one_letter_code
_entity_poly.pdbx_strand_id
1 'polypeptide(L)'
;MKKKALNVFKIASTTLASLLVLGIVFIYILNINKFAGLTGDDFLYHFVYTGEWPAKNGARTYQNLWDWVQAIYIHMTQWNARLTSIIFEIAAMQIPKSLFNIINTIMYLILGLEINILASGKKFIFQPIKLLITYLLMWFFLSGFGSTVLWVSGAANYLWPTTIILAFFIPYRFNYRVKVYYSIAAWIALIFGIPVGMSNEVGGATAIVIIGMFTFFDRLGGNFNDLWWKIIGVLSNAIAFVVMLKLSSKSAETQNYGVHDRFAVHVVKVVEGTWTYSGPLLLMTLFLAVGLIIVQRKFWKRVFSEAARSELERTMLSGMIFLLGGLVGVGAMIFSPVLFPRLWFAVNVLLIIALVNFLGAYEMYSEKSLLSRIILMGSALGLLYLMIPSYQTHMNNLKKSYNVFYTHEKLTAQARKNGEKTVHLPGMPVTTDLYNPYNGTPYIMPGNSKKLWSNVWMAEFWHVDQIILDNDVAVQNSGQKDFNLITSVNTFYQKHFRPMKSNSKLNQTDASGVSVKDGRVKDIVTNRIDNGNLPADKPWLRNALIRYVNAKNGQVVGTEKITSPINEEYDISNASFAGYQTLKKNPKKYIFSESKNQLIDIKVKPKSKRVTIYFNQSTKGEKKTTLVETRDVDAKVGQVVTVGAPVGFKFLRNDTTQTFTIRDQSNEQSFNVIKLPLIERIQSEIWIYYAIAIIMVLIVLDLGIAFFKKSRKNIK
;
A
#
# COMPACT_ATOMS: atom_id res chain seq x y z
N MET A 1 -36.70 17.14 -37.37
CA MET A 1 -35.71 16.04 -37.59
C MET A 1 -34.28 16.40 -37.14
N LYS A 2 -33.67 17.51 -37.59
CA LYS A 2 -32.28 17.89 -37.25
C LYS A 2 -31.95 17.95 -35.73
N LYS A 3 -32.82 18.55 -34.90
CA LYS A 3 -32.62 18.59 -33.42
C LYS A 3 -32.66 17.21 -32.75
N LYS A 4 -33.52 16.30 -33.23
CA LYS A 4 -33.64 14.92 -32.71
C LYS A 4 -32.41 14.10 -33.10
N ALA A 5 -31.95 14.21 -34.35
CA ALA A 5 -30.72 13.58 -34.82
C ALA A 5 -29.47 14.09 -34.05
N LEU A 6 -29.37 15.40 -33.82
CA LEU A 6 -28.26 15.99 -33.04
C LEU A 6 -28.23 15.49 -31.59
N ASN A 7 -29.41 15.31 -30.97
CA ASN A 7 -29.52 14.80 -29.61
C ASN A 7 -29.13 13.31 -29.52
N VAL A 8 -29.56 12.50 -30.49
CA VAL A 8 -29.17 11.08 -30.60
C VAL A 8 -27.65 10.94 -30.78
N PHE A 9 -27.06 11.73 -31.68
CA PHE A 9 -25.61 11.74 -31.90
C PHE A 9 -24.83 12.09 -30.63
N LYS A 10 -25.28 13.11 -29.88
CA LYS A 10 -24.65 13.51 -28.62
C LYS A 10 -24.73 12.42 -27.55
N ILE A 11 -25.87 11.74 -27.42
CA ILE A 11 -26.04 10.63 -26.49
C ILE A 11 -25.12 9.47 -26.87
N ALA A 12 -25.08 9.10 -28.15
CA ALA A 12 -24.21 8.05 -28.66
C ALA A 12 -22.72 8.37 -28.41
N SER A 13 -22.27 9.59 -28.75
CA SER A 13 -20.85 9.97 -28.59
C SER A 13 -20.41 10.05 -27.13
N THR A 14 -21.23 10.59 -26.24
CA THR A 14 -20.92 10.64 -24.80
C THR A 14 -20.93 9.25 -24.16
N THR A 15 -21.81 8.35 -24.63
CA THR A 15 -21.83 6.95 -24.18
C THR A 15 -20.58 6.22 -24.65
N LEU A 16 -20.21 6.34 -25.92
CA LEU A 16 -19.01 5.73 -26.48
C LEU A 16 -17.74 6.23 -25.77
N ALA A 17 -17.67 7.52 -25.47
CA ALA A 17 -16.56 8.09 -24.70
C ALA A 17 -16.48 7.50 -23.27
N SER A 18 -17.61 7.30 -22.59
CA SER A 18 -17.64 6.65 -21.28
C SER A 18 -17.23 5.19 -21.34
N LEU A 19 -17.67 4.45 -22.37
CA LEU A 19 -17.25 3.07 -22.60
C LEU A 19 -15.74 2.99 -22.89
N LEU A 20 -15.18 3.95 -23.62
CA LEU A 20 -13.75 4.06 -23.85
C LEU A 20 -12.97 4.33 -22.55
N VAL A 21 -13.49 5.21 -21.67
CA VAL A 21 -12.91 5.40 -20.33
C VAL A 21 -12.90 4.09 -19.56
N LEU A 22 -14.02 3.35 -19.52
CA LEU A 22 -14.09 2.05 -18.84
C LEU A 22 -13.11 1.03 -19.43
N GLY A 23 -13.01 0.94 -20.76
CA GLY A 23 -12.09 0.04 -21.43
C GLY A 23 -10.62 0.36 -21.13
N ILE A 24 -10.24 1.65 -21.11
CA ILE A 24 -8.88 2.06 -20.74
C ILE A 24 -8.60 1.73 -19.27
N VAL A 25 -9.50 2.07 -18.36
CA VAL A 25 -9.34 1.76 -16.93
C VAL A 25 -9.25 0.25 -16.70
N PHE A 26 -10.07 -0.54 -17.39
CA PHE A 26 -10.00 -2.01 -17.36
C PHE A 26 -8.59 -2.50 -17.70
N ILE A 27 -8.01 -2.02 -18.80
CA ILE A 27 -6.66 -2.42 -19.24
C ILE A 27 -5.61 -2.08 -18.18
N TYR A 28 -5.64 -0.88 -17.61
CA TYR A 28 -4.67 -0.44 -16.60
C TYR A 28 -4.78 -1.23 -15.29
N ILE A 29 -6.01 -1.45 -14.81
CA ILE A 29 -6.26 -2.14 -13.55
C ILE A 29 -6.04 -3.65 -13.69
N LEU A 30 -6.44 -4.26 -14.82
CA LEU A 30 -6.12 -5.65 -15.11
C LEU A 30 -4.60 -5.84 -15.18
N ASN A 31 -3.88 -4.92 -15.83
CA ASN A 31 -2.44 -5.04 -15.95
C ASN A 31 -1.74 -5.10 -14.59
N ILE A 32 -2.10 -4.21 -13.66
CA ILE A 32 -1.49 -4.20 -12.32
C ILE A 32 -1.92 -5.40 -11.47
N ASN A 33 -3.17 -5.87 -11.60
CA ASN A 33 -3.63 -7.10 -10.93
C ASN A 33 -2.80 -8.33 -11.33
N LYS A 34 -2.38 -8.44 -12.60
CA LYS A 34 -1.52 -9.56 -13.05
C LYS A 34 -0.18 -9.61 -12.33
N PHE A 35 0.34 -8.46 -11.86
CA PHE A 35 1.61 -8.39 -11.13
C PHE A 35 1.43 -8.47 -9.60
N ALA A 36 0.21 -8.69 -9.11
CA ALA A 36 -0.06 -8.96 -7.70
C ALA A 36 -0.21 -10.48 -7.49
N GLY A 37 0.75 -11.09 -6.79
CA GLY A 37 0.70 -12.48 -6.36
C GLY A 37 -0.14 -12.68 -5.10
N LEU A 38 -0.03 -13.86 -4.47
CA LEU A 38 -0.67 -14.16 -3.20
C LEU A 38 0.20 -13.71 -2.02
N THR A 39 -0.41 -13.28 -0.92
CA THR A 39 0.30 -12.88 0.31
C THR A 39 -0.53 -13.10 1.57
N GLY A 40 0.13 -13.22 2.73
CA GLY A 40 -0.53 -13.36 4.03
C GLY A 40 -1.53 -14.51 4.07
N ASP A 41 -2.75 -14.18 4.50
CA ASP A 41 -3.86 -15.12 4.69
C ASP A 41 -4.33 -15.79 3.40
N ASP A 42 -3.90 -15.29 2.23
CA ASP A 42 -4.24 -15.88 0.94
C ASP A 42 -3.89 -17.38 0.90
N PHE A 43 -2.73 -17.78 1.44
CA PHE A 43 -2.30 -19.18 1.43
C PHE A 43 -3.18 -20.08 2.30
N LEU A 44 -3.62 -19.57 3.45
CA LEU A 44 -4.47 -20.28 4.40
C LEU A 44 -5.87 -20.52 3.83
N TYR A 45 -6.51 -19.49 3.27
CA TYR A 45 -7.92 -19.55 2.87
C TYR A 45 -8.21 -20.41 1.63
N HIS A 46 -7.19 -21.01 1.00
CA HIS A 46 -7.37 -22.10 0.03
C HIS A 46 -7.80 -23.43 0.69
N PHE A 47 -7.67 -23.53 2.01
CA PHE A 47 -8.04 -24.70 2.80
C PHE A 47 -9.23 -24.41 3.70
N VAL A 48 -9.91 -25.47 4.13
CA VAL A 48 -11.00 -25.37 5.09
C VAL A 48 -10.43 -24.88 6.42
N TYR A 49 -10.79 -23.64 6.74
CA TYR A 49 -10.34 -22.96 7.94
C TYR A 49 -10.83 -23.71 9.18
N THR A 50 -9.89 -24.23 9.98
CA THR A 50 -10.18 -24.98 11.22
C THR A 50 -9.43 -24.43 12.44
N GLY A 51 -8.63 -23.38 12.25
CA GLY A 51 -7.82 -22.73 13.29
C GLY A 51 -6.60 -22.02 12.71
N GLU A 52 -5.70 -21.59 13.59
CA GLU A 52 -4.45 -20.91 13.23
C GLU A 52 -3.49 -21.82 12.45
N TRP A 53 -3.47 -23.12 12.76
CA TRP A 53 -2.53 -24.11 12.20
C TRP A 53 -3.27 -25.18 11.40
N PRO A 54 -2.61 -25.85 10.42
CA PRO A 54 -3.16 -27.02 9.77
C PRO A 54 -3.56 -28.10 10.80
N ALA A 55 -4.60 -28.87 10.48
CA ALA A 55 -5.00 -29.98 11.35
C ALA A 55 -3.88 -31.02 11.47
N LYS A 56 -3.92 -31.86 12.52
CA LYS A 56 -2.89 -32.91 12.75
C LYS A 56 -2.66 -33.84 11.55
N ASN A 57 -3.67 -33.99 10.69
CA ASN A 57 -3.63 -34.84 9.50
C ASN A 57 -3.35 -34.04 8.21
N GLY A 58 -2.88 -32.79 8.32
CA GLY A 58 -2.62 -31.88 7.19
C GLY A 58 -3.78 -30.91 6.91
N ALA A 59 -3.57 -30.00 5.96
CA ALA A 59 -4.59 -29.05 5.54
C ALA A 59 -5.72 -29.74 4.74
N ARG A 60 -6.98 -29.45 5.08
CA ARG A 60 -8.16 -30.00 4.38
C ARG A 60 -8.58 -29.10 3.22
N THR A 61 -8.80 -29.66 2.03
CA THR A 61 -9.33 -28.93 0.88
C THR A 61 -10.86 -28.91 0.88
N TYR A 62 -11.47 -27.91 0.23
CA TYR A 62 -12.92 -27.80 0.07
C TYR A 62 -13.45 -28.90 -0.87
N GLN A 63 -14.42 -29.68 -0.41
CA GLN A 63 -15.06 -30.76 -1.18
C GLN A 63 -16.52 -30.44 -1.55
N ASN A 64 -17.18 -29.58 -0.76
CA ASN A 64 -18.59 -29.22 -0.96
C ASN A 64 -18.93 -27.85 -0.34
N LEU A 65 -20.17 -27.40 -0.51
CA LEU A 65 -20.66 -26.14 0.05
C LEU A 65 -20.72 -26.14 1.59
N TRP A 66 -20.84 -27.30 2.24
CA TRP A 66 -20.84 -27.37 3.69
C TRP A 66 -19.48 -27.05 4.29
N ASP A 67 -18.38 -27.45 3.62
CA ASP A 67 -17.02 -27.03 4.00
C ASP A 67 -16.87 -25.51 3.98
N TRP A 68 -17.49 -24.86 2.99
CA TRP A 68 -17.49 -23.40 2.87
C TRP A 68 -18.27 -22.72 4.00
N VAL A 69 -19.48 -23.21 4.30
CA VAL A 69 -20.29 -22.72 5.43
C VAL A 69 -19.56 -22.94 6.76
N GLN A 70 -18.93 -24.10 6.93
CA GLN A 70 -18.15 -24.43 8.12
C GLN A 70 -16.96 -23.48 8.28
N ALA A 71 -16.21 -23.19 7.21
CA ALA A 71 -15.08 -22.27 7.23
C ALA A 71 -15.51 -20.84 7.63
N ILE A 72 -16.65 -20.35 7.10
CA ILE A 72 -17.22 -19.05 7.50
C ILE A 72 -17.57 -19.05 8.99
N TYR A 73 -18.28 -20.07 9.47
CA TYR A 73 -18.69 -20.17 10.86
C TYR A 73 -17.49 -20.19 11.83
N ILE A 74 -16.46 -20.97 11.51
CA ILE A 74 -15.24 -21.06 12.33
C ILE A 74 -14.52 -19.71 12.33
N HIS A 75 -14.37 -19.07 11.16
CA HIS A 75 -13.75 -17.75 11.08
C HIS A 75 -14.49 -16.71 11.92
N MET A 76 -15.82 -16.67 11.81
CA MET A 76 -16.67 -15.77 12.58
C MET A 76 -16.57 -15.95 14.10
N THR A 77 -16.32 -17.18 14.55
CA THR A 77 -16.24 -17.51 15.98
C THR A 77 -14.83 -17.39 16.54
N GLN A 78 -13.79 -17.48 15.70
CA GLN A 78 -12.39 -17.44 16.13
C GLN A 78 -11.71 -16.10 15.85
N TRP A 79 -11.86 -15.53 14.65
CA TRP A 79 -11.04 -14.41 14.17
C TRP A 79 -11.75 -13.05 14.19
N ASN A 80 -12.82 -12.88 13.42
CA ASN A 80 -13.72 -11.72 13.46
C ASN A 80 -15.06 -12.05 12.78
N ALA A 81 -16.11 -11.29 13.06
CA ALA A 81 -17.45 -11.57 12.53
C ALA A 81 -17.82 -10.74 11.28
N ARG A 82 -16.85 -10.32 10.45
CA ARG A 82 -17.06 -9.55 9.21
C ARG A 82 -17.64 -10.44 8.10
N LEU A 83 -18.88 -10.92 8.29
CA LEU A 83 -19.54 -11.95 7.46
C LEU A 83 -19.37 -11.73 5.95
N THR A 84 -19.63 -10.52 5.46
CA THR A 84 -19.57 -10.23 4.02
C THR A 84 -18.15 -10.33 3.48
N SER A 85 -17.17 -9.83 4.23
CA SER A 85 -15.76 -9.94 3.87
C SER A 85 -15.33 -11.41 3.85
N ILE A 86 -15.71 -12.20 4.85
CA ILE A 86 -15.33 -13.62 4.97
C ILE A 86 -15.91 -14.44 3.81
N ILE A 87 -17.19 -14.19 3.47
CA ILE A 87 -17.85 -14.81 2.30
C ILE A 87 -17.01 -14.57 1.04
N PHE A 88 -16.61 -13.33 0.79
CA PHE A 88 -15.83 -12.99 -0.40
C PHE A 88 -14.39 -13.48 -0.32
N GLU A 89 -13.74 -13.43 0.84
CA GLU A 89 -12.35 -13.86 1.04
C GLU A 89 -12.23 -15.35 0.69
N ILE A 90 -13.06 -16.19 1.30
CA ILE A 90 -13.02 -17.63 1.05
C ILE A 90 -13.40 -17.93 -0.41
N ALA A 91 -14.43 -17.28 -0.95
CA ALA A 91 -14.85 -17.49 -2.35
C ALA A 91 -13.75 -17.09 -3.35
N ALA A 92 -13.02 -15.99 -3.10
CA ALA A 92 -11.95 -15.52 -3.97
C ALA A 92 -10.75 -16.48 -4.03
N MET A 93 -10.51 -17.28 -2.97
CA MET A 93 -9.44 -18.28 -2.95
C MET A 93 -9.79 -19.59 -3.65
N GLN A 94 -11.08 -19.82 -3.93
CA GLN A 94 -11.49 -21.06 -4.62
C GLN A 94 -11.39 -20.96 -6.15
N ILE A 95 -10.99 -19.80 -6.68
CA ILE A 95 -10.86 -19.56 -8.11
C ILE A 95 -9.40 -19.32 -8.52
N PRO A 96 -9.00 -19.65 -9.75
CA PRO A 96 -7.65 -19.36 -10.24
C PRO A 96 -7.33 -17.87 -10.18
N LYS A 97 -6.10 -17.53 -9.80
CA LYS A 97 -5.64 -16.13 -9.66
C LYS A 97 -5.86 -15.29 -10.92
N SER A 98 -5.75 -15.89 -12.11
CA SER A 98 -6.03 -15.22 -13.38
C SER A 98 -7.49 -14.80 -13.53
N LEU A 99 -8.44 -15.64 -13.10
CA LEU A 99 -9.87 -15.32 -13.08
C LEU A 99 -10.18 -14.29 -12.00
N PHE A 100 -9.58 -14.42 -10.82
CA PHE A 100 -9.67 -13.39 -9.77
C PHE A 100 -9.25 -12.02 -10.30
N ASN A 101 -8.12 -11.92 -11.02
CA ASN A 101 -7.65 -10.65 -11.57
C ASN A 101 -8.68 -9.96 -12.48
N ILE A 102 -9.43 -10.75 -13.26
CA ILE A 102 -10.50 -10.24 -14.15
C ILE A 102 -11.69 -9.77 -13.31
N ILE A 103 -12.20 -10.62 -12.41
CA ILE A 103 -13.34 -10.31 -11.54
C ILE A 103 -13.04 -9.07 -10.69
N ASN A 104 -11.87 -9.03 -10.08
CA ASN A 104 -11.44 -7.93 -9.23
C ASN A 104 -11.31 -6.60 -10.01
N THR A 105 -10.85 -6.67 -11.27
CA THR A 105 -10.87 -5.50 -12.17
C THR A 105 -12.29 -5.02 -12.46
N ILE A 106 -13.23 -5.96 -12.68
CA ILE A 106 -14.65 -5.63 -12.87
C ILE A 106 -15.23 -4.99 -11.60
N MET A 107 -14.91 -5.50 -10.41
CA MET A 107 -15.35 -4.91 -9.13
C MET A 107 -14.84 -3.48 -8.95
N TYR A 108 -13.60 -3.19 -9.34
CA TYR A 108 -13.06 -1.83 -9.36
C TYR A 108 -13.85 -0.90 -10.31
N LEU A 109 -14.25 -1.40 -11.49
CA LEU A 109 -15.11 -0.64 -12.41
C LEU A 109 -16.53 -0.44 -11.86
N ILE A 110 -17.12 -1.46 -11.26
CA ILE A 110 -18.44 -1.37 -10.63
C ILE A 110 -18.42 -0.28 -9.56
N LEU A 111 -17.40 -0.27 -8.69
CA LEU A 111 -17.25 0.75 -7.65
C LEU A 111 -17.22 2.17 -8.25
N GLY A 112 -16.42 2.41 -9.29
CA GLY A 112 -16.34 3.72 -9.94
C GLY A 112 -17.63 4.13 -10.66
N LEU A 113 -18.35 3.17 -11.23
CA LEU A 113 -19.67 3.39 -11.82
C LEU A 113 -20.72 3.72 -10.76
N GLU A 114 -20.73 3.01 -9.63
CA GLU A 114 -21.61 3.26 -8.50
C GLU A 114 -21.37 4.64 -7.90
N ILE A 115 -20.11 5.06 -7.76
CA ILE A 115 -19.78 6.44 -7.36
C ILE A 115 -20.39 7.46 -8.35
N ASN A 116 -20.29 7.21 -9.66
CA ASN A 116 -20.89 8.09 -10.67
C ASN A 116 -22.42 8.05 -10.67
N ILE A 117 -23.03 6.90 -10.41
CA ILE A 117 -24.48 6.76 -10.22
C ILE A 117 -24.88 7.57 -8.97
N LEU A 118 -24.19 7.38 -7.86
CA LEU A 118 -24.32 8.11 -6.60
C LEU A 118 -23.87 9.57 -6.67
N ALA A 119 -23.50 10.10 -7.84
CA ALA A 119 -23.35 11.54 -8.07
C ALA A 119 -24.34 12.06 -9.13
N SER A 120 -24.54 11.33 -10.22
CA SER A 120 -25.22 11.82 -11.44
C SER A 120 -26.54 11.13 -11.77
N GLY A 121 -26.90 10.05 -11.06
CA GLY A 121 -28.09 9.25 -11.33
C GLY A 121 -28.11 8.70 -12.73
N LYS A 122 -29.27 8.76 -13.40
CA LYS A 122 -29.45 8.23 -14.76
C LYS A 122 -28.49 8.85 -15.80
N LYS A 123 -27.83 9.96 -15.47
CA LYS A 123 -26.86 10.65 -16.34
C LYS A 123 -25.42 10.12 -16.18
N PHE A 124 -25.19 9.08 -15.39
CA PHE A 124 -23.84 8.59 -15.05
C PHE A 124 -23.00 8.22 -16.29
N ILE A 125 -23.59 7.53 -17.26
CA ILE A 125 -22.88 7.06 -18.47
C ILE A 125 -22.74 8.14 -19.54
N PHE A 126 -23.44 9.27 -19.42
CA PHE A 126 -23.40 10.37 -20.39
C PHE A 126 -22.43 11.50 -19.97
N GLN A 127 -21.60 11.27 -18.95
CA GLN A 127 -20.67 12.25 -18.39
C GLN A 127 -19.23 11.69 -18.34
N PRO A 128 -18.60 11.45 -19.50
CA PRO A 128 -17.29 10.77 -19.58
C PRO A 128 -16.19 11.47 -18.78
N ILE A 129 -16.19 12.80 -18.73
CA ILE A 129 -15.18 13.57 -17.98
C ILE A 129 -15.32 13.33 -16.47
N LYS A 130 -16.55 13.27 -15.92
CA LYS A 130 -16.75 12.97 -14.50
C LYS A 130 -16.43 11.52 -14.16
N LEU A 131 -16.77 10.61 -15.08
CA LEU A 131 -16.42 9.20 -14.95
C LEU A 131 -14.89 9.04 -14.90
N LEU A 132 -14.18 9.71 -15.80
CA LEU A 132 -12.73 9.75 -15.81
C LEU A 132 -12.15 10.35 -14.53
N ILE A 133 -12.63 11.52 -14.09
CA ILE A 133 -12.22 12.14 -12.82
C ILE A 133 -12.43 11.18 -11.66
N THR A 134 -13.56 10.46 -11.63
CA THR A 134 -13.85 9.50 -10.55
C THR A 134 -12.79 8.41 -10.48
N TYR A 135 -12.44 7.77 -11.60
CA TYR A 135 -11.40 6.74 -11.60
C TYR A 135 -10.01 7.27 -11.30
N LEU A 136 -9.70 8.50 -11.70
CA LEU A 136 -8.44 9.16 -11.34
C LEU A 136 -8.39 9.47 -9.84
N LEU A 137 -9.49 9.96 -9.26
CA LEU A 137 -9.60 10.16 -7.82
C LEU A 137 -9.47 8.82 -7.07
N MET A 138 -10.08 7.75 -7.57
CA MET A 138 -9.91 6.42 -6.99
C MET A 138 -8.46 5.96 -7.04
N TRP A 139 -7.76 6.17 -8.18
CA TRP A 139 -6.35 5.82 -8.30
C TRP A 139 -5.52 6.51 -7.22
N PHE A 140 -5.68 7.83 -7.02
CA PHE A 140 -4.86 8.60 -6.08
C PHE A 140 -5.28 8.52 -4.62
N PHE A 141 -6.57 8.33 -4.35
CA PHE A 141 -7.12 8.49 -3.01
C PHE A 141 -7.72 7.22 -2.41
N LEU A 142 -7.79 6.08 -3.09
CA LEU A 142 -8.10 4.84 -2.38
C LEU A 142 -6.92 4.48 -1.47
N SER A 143 -7.13 4.61 -0.17
CA SER A 143 -6.07 4.37 0.82
C SER A 143 -5.66 2.91 0.84
N GLY A 144 -4.35 2.67 0.88
CA GLY A 144 -3.79 1.32 0.89
C GLY A 144 -4.13 0.52 -0.37
N PHE A 145 -4.12 1.15 -1.55
CA PHE A 145 -4.51 0.56 -2.84
C PHE A 145 -4.00 -0.88 -3.05
N GLY A 146 -2.74 -1.17 -2.75
CA GLY A 146 -2.19 -2.53 -2.82
C GLY A 146 -2.93 -3.49 -1.89
N SER A 147 -3.11 -3.10 -0.63
CA SER A 147 -3.80 -3.89 0.40
C SER A 147 -5.33 -3.92 0.30
N THR A 148 -5.98 -3.04 -0.48
CA THR A 148 -7.45 -2.97 -0.56
C THR A 148 -8.01 -3.23 -1.95
N VAL A 149 -7.17 -3.16 -2.98
CA VAL A 149 -7.54 -3.37 -4.39
C VAL A 149 -6.78 -4.54 -5.00
N LEU A 150 -5.52 -4.83 -4.63
CA LEU A 150 -4.71 -5.85 -5.32
C LEU A 150 -4.51 -7.15 -4.54
N TRP A 151 -4.29 -7.05 -3.23
CA TRP A 151 -4.25 -8.20 -2.33
C TRP A 151 -5.59 -8.92 -2.37
N VAL A 152 -5.59 -10.25 -2.53
CA VAL A 152 -6.82 -11.03 -2.74
C VAL A 152 -7.75 -10.92 -1.53
N SER A 153 -7.30 -11.30 -0.33
CA SER A 153 -8.11 -11.13 0.88
C SER A 153 -8.45 -9.66 1.14
N GLY A 154 -7.51 -8.76 0.89
CA GLY A 154 -7.73 -7.32 1.01
C GLY A 154 -8.87 -6.79 0.13
N ALA A 155 -8.88 -7.13 -1.16
CA ALA A 155 -9.93 -6.73 -2.08
C ALA A 155 -11.30 -7.31 -1.69
N ALA A 156 -11.32 -8.57 -1.25
CA ALA A 156 -12.51 -9.23 -0.74
C ALA A 156 -13.04 -8.63 0.58
N ASN A 157 -12.20 -7.93 1.35
CA ASN A 157 -12.57 -7.29 2.61
C ASN A 157 -12.95 -5.80 2.48
N TYR A 158 -12.42 -5.13 1.45
CA TYR A 158 -12.62 -3.69 1.26
C TYR A 158 -13.35 -3.38 -0.05
N LEU A 159 -12.77 -3.71 -1.21
CA LEU A 159 -13.33 -3.37 -2.51
C LEU A 159 -14.71 -4.03 -2.75
N TRP A 160 -14.81 -5.35 -2.58
CA TRP A 160 -16.03 -6.09 -2.92
C TRP A 160 -17.19 -5.82 -1.95
N PRO A 161 -16.99 -5.74 -0.62
CA PRO A 161 -18.07 -5.34 0.29
C PRO A 161 -18.53 -3.91 0.01
N THR A 162 -17.60 -3.00 -0.34
CA THR A 162 -17.97 -1.60 -0.62
C THR A 162 -18.89 -1.48 -1.83
N THR A 163 -18.76 -2.31 -2.86
CA THR A 163 -19.72 -2.29 -3.98
C THR A 163 -21.13 -2.68 -3.52
N ILE A 164 -21.25 -3.67 -2.62
CA ILE A 164 -22.56 -4.04 -2.05
C ILE A 164 -23.14 -2.89 -1.22
N ILE A 165 -22.30 -2.21 -0.43
CA ILE A 165 -22.67 -1.05 0.37
C ILE A 165 -23.17 0.09 -0.53
N LEU A 166 -22.43 0.45 -1.59
CA LEU A 166 -22.84 1.53 -2.49
C LEU A 166 -24.10 1.18 -3.27
N ALA A 167 -24.24 -0.05 -3.76
CA ALA A 167 -25.47 -0.54 -4.37
C ALA A 167 -26.67 -0.35 -3.44
N PHE A 168 -26.50 -0.65 -2.15
CA PHE A 168 -27.52 -0.47 -1.13
C PHE A 168 -27.87 1.01 -0.91
N PHE A 169 -26.95 1.96 -1.12
CA PHE A 169 -27.24 3.39 -0.99
C PHE A 169 -28.10 3.95 -2.14
N ILE A 170 -28.01 3.38 -3.34
CA ILE A 170 -28.66 3.90 -4.56
C ILE A 170 -30.17 4.14 -4.38
N PRO A 171 -30.99 3.16 -3.94
CA PRO A 171 -32.44 3.37 -3.83
C PRO A 171 -32.82 4.41 -2.78
N TYR A 172 -32.03 4.55 -1.70
CA TYR A 172 -32.24 5.58 -0.67
C TYR A 172 -31.90 6.97 -1.21
N ARG A 173 -30.73 7.13 -1.83
CA ARG A 173 -30.29 8.41 -2.39
C ARG A 173 -31.30 9.00 -3.38
N PHE A 174 -31.89 8.15 -4.22
CA PHE A 174 -32.83 8.58 -5.25
C PHE A 174 -34.29 8.59 -4.82
N ASN A 175 -34.57 8.32 -3.54
CA ASN A 175 -35.92 8.24 -3.00
C ASN A 175 -36.80 7.33 -3.85
N TYR A 176 -36.36 6.08 -4.07
CA TYR A 176 -37.11 5.12 -4.87
C TYR A 176 -38.49 4.88 -4.24
N ARG A 177 -39.55 5.13 -4.99
CA ARG A 177 -40.93 5.00 -4.53
C ARG A 177 -41.53 3.67 -4.95
N VAL A 178 -41.80 2.80 -3.98
CA VAL A 178 -42.47 1.51 -4.23
C VAL A 178 -43.97 1.77 -4.41
N LYS A 179 -44.56 1.32 -5.51
CA LYS A 179 -45.98 1.60 -5.84
C LYS A 179 -46.97 0.54 -5.37
N VAL A 180 -46.56 -0.73 -5.26
CA VAL A 180 -47.47 -1.85 -4.99
C VAL A 180 -46.84 -2.84 -4.00
N TYR A 181 -45.61 -3.28 -4.23
CA TYR A 181 -44.99 -4.37 -3.48
C TYR A 181 -44.10 -3.91 -2.31
N TYR A 182 -44.65 -3.11 -1.39
CA TYR A 182 -43.90 -2.52 -0.27
C TYR A 182 -43.27 -3.58 0.65
N SER A 183 -43.99 -4.68 0.91
CA SER A 183 -43.50 -5.79 1.73
C SER A 183 -42.31 -6.51 1.09
N ILE A 184 -42.31 -6.67 -0.24
CA ILE A 184 -41.18 -7.26 -0.97
C ILE A 184 -39.96 -6.32 -0.88
N ALA A 185 -40.18 -5.02 -1.06
CA ALA A 185 -39.10 -4.04 -0.89
C ALA A 185 -38.53 -4.03 0.53
N ALA A 186 -39.38 -4.20 1.55
CA ALA A 186 -38.94 -4.35 2.94
C ALA A 186 -38.11 -5.62 3.16
N TRP A 187 -38.52 -6.77 2.61
CA TRP A 187 -37.74 -8.00 2.66
C TRP A 187 -36.39 -7.88 1.96
N ILE A 188 -36.36 -7.26 0.78
CA ILE A 188 -35.11 -6.96 0.07
C ILE A 188 -34.23 -6.05 0.94
N ALA A 189 -34.79 -4.98 1.50
CA ALA A 189 -34.05 -4.07 2.37
C ALA A 189 -33.50 -4.76 3.63
N LEU A 190 -34.26 -5.70 4.20
CA LEU A 190 -33.83 -6.54 5.31
C LEU A 190 -32.66 -7.44 4.91
N ILE A 191 -32.81 -8.20 3.82
CA ILE A 191 -31.80 -9.16 3.34
C ILE A 191 -30.49 -8.46 2.98
N PHE A 192 -30.55 -7.30 2.30
CA PHE A 192 -29.35 -6.53 1.95
C PHE A 192 -28.79 -5.71 3.11
N GLY A 193 -29.61 -5.35 4.10
CA GLY A 193 -29.15 -4.66 5.31
C GLY A 193 -28.15 -5.49 6.12
N ILE A 194 -28.32 -6.82 6.17
CA ILE A 194 -27.45 -7.74 6.91
C ILE A 194 -26.00 -7.73 6.38
N PRO A 195 -25.72 -8.05 5.10
CA PRO A 195 -24.35 -8.05 4.58
C PRO A 195 -23.73 -6.65 4.56
N VAL A 196 -24.53 -5.58 4.48
CA VAL A 196 -24.01 -4.21 4.61
C VAL A 196 -23.57 -3.93 6.05
N GLY A 197 -24.37 -4.31 7.04
CA GLY A 197 -24.05 -4.12 8.45
C GLY A 197 -22.90 -4.99 8.94
N MET A 198 -22.78 -6.21 8.42
CA MET A 198 -21.70 -7.15 8.74
C MET A 198 -20.53 -7.11 7.74
N SER A 199 -20.31 -5.97 7.08
CA SER A 199 -19.20 -5.78 6.16
C SER A 199 -17.88 -5.59 6.91
N ASN A 200 -17.66 -4.40 7.48
CA ASN A 200 -16.59 -4.09 8.42
C ASN A 200 -17.00 -2.89 9.30
N GLU A 201 -16.17 -2.54 10.28
CA GLU A 201 -16.47 -1.55 11.32
C GLU A 201 -16.80 -0.17 10.73
N VAL A 202 -16.08 0.23 9.69
CA VAL A 202 -16.25 1.54 9.04
C VAL A 202 -17.44 1.49 8.06
N GLY A 203 -17.50 0.47 7.21
CA GLY A 203 -18.55 0.29 6.20
C GLY A 203 -19.94 0.17 6.81
N GLY A 204 -20.12 -0.71 7.79
CA GLY A 204 -21.41 -0.89 8.48
C GLY A 204 -21.86 0.38 9.21
N ALA A 205 -20.98 1.01 10.00
CA ALA A 205 -21.29 2.23 10.75
C ALA A 205 -21.70 3.40 9.83
N THR A 206 -20.93 3.65 8.77
CA THR A 206 -21.22 4.73 7.82
C THR A 206 -22.50 4.47 7.04
N ALA A 207 -22.77 3.20 6.70
CA ALA A 207 -23.98 2.82 5.99
C ALA A 207 -25.25 3.15 6.78
N ILE A 208 -25.28 2.89 8.09
CA ILE A 208 -26.41 3.24 8.97
C ILE A 208 -26.70 4.74 8.89
N VAL A 209 -25.67 5.58 9.01
CA VAL A 209 -25.82 7.04 8.98
C VAL A 209 -26.29 7.52 7.61
N ILE A 210 -25.70 7.03 6.53
CA ILE A 210 -26.01 7.49 5.16
C ILE A 210 -27.46 7.15 4.79
N ILE A 211 -27.87 5.87 4.92
CA ILE A 211 -29.24 5.47 4.58
C ILE A 211 -30.24 6.06 5.56
N GLY A 212 -29.89 6.22 6.84
CA GLY A 212 -30.70 6.89 7.84
C GLY A 212 -30.94 8.36 7.49
N MET A 213 -29.90 9.10 7.08
CA MET A 213 -30.02 10.49 6.65
C MET A 213 -30.85 10.64 5.37
N PHE A 214 -30.64 9.81 4.35
CA PHE A 214 -31.48 9.84 3.16
C PHE A 214 -32.95 9.53 3.49
N THR A 215 -33.20 8.52 4.32
CA THR A 215 -34.53 8.18 4.82
C THR A 215 -35.16 9.36 5.58
N PHE A 216 -34.40 9.98 6.48
CA PHE A 216 -34.82 11.14 7.23
C PHE A 216 -35.22 12.28 6.29
N PHE A 217 -34.35 12.73 5.38
CA PHE A 217 -34.67 13.84 4.49
C PHE A 217 -35.80 13.51 3.49
N ASP A 218 -36.03 12.26 3.15
CA ASP A 218 -37.13 11.84 2.27
C ASP A 218 -38.50 11.75 2.94
N ARG A 219 -38.57 11.72 4.28
CA ARG A 219 -39.82 11.50 5.03
C ARG A 219 -40.89 12.57 4.79
N LEU A 220 -40.48 13.78 4.44
CA LEU A 220 -41.35 14.97 4.39
C LEU A 220 -42.32 14.99 3.19
N GLY A 221 -42.33 13.97 2.32
CA GLY A 221 -43.20 14.00 1.13
C GLY A 221 -43.64 12.62 0.61
N GLY A 222 -43.69 11.59 1.46
CA GLY A 222 -43.93 10.19 1.06
C GLY A 222 -45.09 9.50 1.79
N ASN A 223 -45.65 8.47 1.14
CA ASN A 223 -46.56 7.50 1.75
C ASN A 223 -45.82 6.73 2.87
N PHE A 224 -46.48 6.46 4.00
CA PHE A 224 -45.92 5.66 5.11
C PHE A 224 -45.31 4.34 4.64
N ASN A 225 -45.93 3.65 3.68
CA ASN A 225 -45.42 2.39 3.14
C ASN A 225 -44.08 2.53 2.41
N ASP A 226 -43.83 3.70 1.80
CA ASP A 226 -42.56 4.00 1.15
C ASP A 226 -41.46 4.38 2.16
N LEU A 227 -41.85 4.97 3.29
CA LEU A 227 -40.95 5.20 4.41
C LEU A 227 -40.59 3.90 5.13
N TRP A 228 -41.54 2.96 5.21
CA TRP A 228 -41.43 1.73 5.98
C TRP A 228 -40.31 0.79 5.53
N TRP A 229 -40.20 0.51 4.23
CA TRP A 229 -39.13 -0.37 3.72
C TRP A 229 -37.74 0.21 3.97
N LYS A 230 -37.61 1.54 3.92
CA LYS A 230 -36.36 2.26 4.22
C LYS A 230 -35.97 2.12 5.69
N ILE A 231 -36.94 2.27 6.60
CA ILE A 231 -36.75 2.07 8.04
C ILE A 231 -36.30 0.62 8.31
N ILE A 232 -36.93 -0.36 7.68
CA ILE A 232 -36.53 -1.78 7.83
C ILE A 232 -35.07 -2.00 7.41
N GLY A 233 -34.63 -1.40 6.29
CA GLY A 233 -33.23 -1.50 5.88
C GLY A 233 -32.26 -0.80 6.83
N VAL A 234 -32.62 0.36 7.39
CA VAL A 234 -31.85 1.05 8.44
C VAL A 234 -31.70 0.16 9.68
N LEU A 235 -32.81 -0.40 10.16
CA LEU A 235 -32.84 -1.25 11.36
C LEU A 235 -32.10 -2.57 11.13
N SER A 236 -32.30 -3.22 9.99
CA SER A 236 -31.58 -4.45 9.63
C SER A 236 -30.07 -4.22 9.63
N ASN A 237 -29.60 -3.15 8.97
CA ASN A 237 -28.19 -2.77 8.96
C ASN A 237 -27.66 -2.49 10.38
N ALA A 238 -28.39 -1.71 11.18
CA ALA A 238 -27.99 -1.37 12.54
C ALA A 238 -27.90 -2.61 13.45
N ILE A 239 -28.90 -3.50 13.40
CA ILE A 239 -28.91 -4.75 14.18
C ILE A 239 -27.75 -5.64 13.74
N ALA A 240 -27.56 -5.82 12.44
CA ALA A 240 -26.50 -6.66 11.89
C ALA A 240 -25.10 -6.13 12.27
N PHE A 241 -24.90 -4.80 12.21
CA PHE A 241 -23.67 -4.15 12.67
C PHE A 241 -23.40 -4.38 14.16
N VAL A 242 -24.42 -4.22 15.02
CA VAL A 242 -24.28 -4.48 16.47
C VAL A 242 -23.97 -5.96 16.73
N VAL A 243 -24.61 -6.88 16.01
CA VAL A 243 -24.32 -8.32 16.09
C VAL A 243 -22.87 -8.60 15.70
N MET A 244 -22.39 -8.04 14.59
CA MET A 244 -20.98 -8.15 14.18
C MET A 244 -20.04 -7.66 15.29
N LEU A 245 -20.25 -6.46 15.84
CA LEU A 245 -19.39 -5.92 16.90
C LEU A 245 -19.38 -6.80 18.15
N LYS A 246 -20.54 -7.31 18.57
CA LYS A 246 -20.65 -8.20 19.73
C LYS A 246 -19.87 -9.49 19.51
N LEU A 247 -20.01 -10.12 18.35
CA LEU A 247 -19.29 -11.35 18.01
C LEU A 247 -17.78 -11.11 17.90
N SER A 248 -17.35 -9.99 17.31
CA SER A 248 -15.93 -9.63 17.18
C SER A 248 -15.27 -9.18 18.50
N SER A 249 -16.04 -8.72 19.49
CA SER A 249 -15.49 -8.10 20.73
C SER A 249 -14.58 -9.02 21.57
N LYS A 250 -14.73 -10.34 21.45
CA LYS A 250 -13.89 -11.34 22.15
C LYS A 250 -12.98 -12.14 21.22
N SER A 251 -12.87 -11.71 19.96
CA SER A 251 -12.18 -12.49 18.93
C SER A 251 -10.65 -12.43 19.05
N ALA A 252 -9.96 -13.36 18.39
CA ALA A 252 -8.50 -13.41 18.36
C ALA A 252 -7.90 -12.15 17.72
N GLU A 253 -8.56 -11.52 16.74
CA GLU A 253 -8.11 -10.23 16.19
C GLU A 253 -8.03 -9.16 17.29
N THR A 254 -9.08 -9.02 18.10
CA THR A 254 -9.10 -8.05 19.21
C THR A 254 -8.05 -8.37 20.28
N GLN A 255 -7.79 -9.65 20.57
CA GLN A 255 -6.78 -10.05 21.55
C GLN A 255 -5.34 -9.85 21.04
N ASN A 256 -5.08 -10.19 19.78
CA ASN A 256 -3.75 -10.12 19.17
C ASN A 256 -3.34 -8.68 18.84
N TYR A 257 -4.31 -7.86 18.48
CA TYR A 257 -4.06 -6.54 17.91
C TYR A 257 -4.66 -5.39 18.74
N GLY A 258 -5.47 -5.66 19.76
CA GLY A 258 -6.09 -4.64 20.60
C GLY A 258 -5.08 -3.63 21.13
N VAL A 259 -5.17 -2.39 20.66
CA VAL A 259 -4.29 -1.31 21.09
C VAL A 259 -4.48 -1.02 22.58
N HIS A 260 -3.38 -1.10 23.35
CA HIS A 260 -3.29 -0.68 24.76
C HIS A 260 -2.93 0.80 24.93
N ASP A 261 -2.97 1.60 23.85
CA ASP A 261 -2.66 3.02 23.92
C ASP A 261 -3.68 3.76 24.79
N ARG A 262 -3.24 4.85 25.42
CA ARG A 262 -4.17 5.80 26.03
C ARG A 262 -5.09 6.37 24.94
N PHE A 263 -6.39 6.47 25.23
CA PHE A 263 -7.42 6.95 24.30
C PHE A 263 -7.01 8.23 23.53
N ALA A 264 -6.44 9.23 24.21
CA ALA A 264 -5.99 10.46 23.58
C ALA A 264 -4.89 10.24 22.52
N VAL A 265 -3.94 9.33 22.76
CA VAL A 265 -2.88 8.99 21.79
C VAL A 265 -3.49 8.30 20.58
N HIS A 266 -4.46 7.40 20.80
CA HIS A 266 -5.17 6.72 19.72
C HIS A 266 -5.94 7.71 18.83
N VAL A 267 -6.65 8.67 19.44
CA VAL A 267 -7.34 9.75 18.70
C VAL A 267 -6.36 10.57 17.86
N VAL A 268 -5.19 10.94 18.41
CA VAL A 268 -4.16 11.65 17.64
C VAL A 268 -3.70 10.82 16.44
N LYS A 269 -3.48 9.51 16.60
CA LYS A 269 -3.12 8.61 15.49
C LYS A 269 -4.21 8.55 14.41
N VAL A 270 -5.49 8.55 14.79
CA VAL A 270 -6.61 8.64 13.82
C VAL A 270 -6.60 9.97 13.07
N VAL A 271 -6.34 11.09 13.75
CA VAL A 271 -6.25 12.41 13.10
C VAL A 271 -5.06 12.48 12.14
N GLU A 272 -3.88 12.02 12.55
CA GLU A 272 -2.67 11.97 11.72
C GLU A 272 -2.84 11.03 10.52
N GLY A 273 -3.48 9.88 10.72
CA GLY A 273 -3.84 8.95 9.66
C GLY A 273 -4.81 9.59 8.68
N THR A 274 -5.84 10.27 9.16
CA THR A 274 -6.81 10.99 8.31
C THR A 274 -6.13 12.09 7.49
N TRP A 275 -5.23 12.87 8.11
CA TRP A 275 -4.46 13.85 7.36
C TRP A 275 -3.58 13.19 6.29
N THR A 276 -2.91 12.09 6.63
CA THR A 276 -1.99 11.38 5.73
C THR A 276 -2.70 10.72 4.56
N TYR A 277 -3.83 10.05 4.81
CA TYR A 277 -4.50 9.20 3.84
C TYR A 277 -5.72 9.86 3.18
N SER A 278 -6.28 10.91 3.77
CA SER A 278 -7.50 11.58 3.30
C SER A 278 -7.36 13.10 3.21
N GLY A 279 -6.31 13.70 3.76
CA GLY A 279 -6.19 15.15 3.96
C GLY A 279 -6.47 16.00 2.72
N PRO A 280 -5.75 15.81 1.60
CA PRO A 280 -5.98 16.60 0.39
C PRO A 280 -7.41 16.45 -0.14
N LEU A 281 -7.93 15.22 -0.21
CA LEU A 281 -9.29 14.95 -0.66
C LEU A 281 -10.34 15.60 0.25
N LEU A 282 -10.15 15.48 1.57
CA LEU A 282 -11.03 16.07 2.58
C LEU A 282 -11.05 17.60 2.46
N LEU A 283 -9.88 18.23 2.36
CA LEU A 283 -9.77 19.68 2.18
C LEU A 283 -10.45 20.14 0.90
N MET A 284 -10.23 19.42 -0.21
CA MET A 284 -10.88 19.76 -1.48
C MET A 284 -12.40 19.68 -1.38
N THR A 285 -12.89 18.62 -0.72
CA THR A 285 -14.32 18.38 -0.52
C THR A 285 -14.94 19.45 0.37
N LEU A 286 -14.30 19.77 1.50
CA LEU A 286 -14.75 20.80 2.44
C LEU A 286 -14.74 22.19 1.80
N PHE A 287 -13.70 22.54 1.06
CA PHE A 287 -13.61 23.83 0.39
C PHE A 287 -14.77 24.03 -0.59
N LEU A 288 -15.05 23.03 -1.43
CA LEU A 288 -16.14 23.11 -2.40
C LEU A 288 -17.51 23.12 -1.71
N ALA A 289 -17.68 22.32 -0.64
CA ALA A 289 -18.88 22.32 0.19
C ALA A 289 -19.18 23.71 0.77
N VAL A 290 -18.18 24.35 1.39
CA VAL A 290 -18.28 25.69 1.98
C VAL A 290 -18.58 26.73 0.92
N GLY A 291 -17.85 26.74 -0.20
CA GLY A 291 -18.08 27.66 -1.31
C GLY A 291 -19.52 27.59 -1.84
N LEU A 292 -20.06 26.38 -2.00
CA LEU A 292 -21.44 26.18 -2.41
C LEU A 292 -22.46 26.65 -1.38
N ILE A 293 -22.24 26.39 -0.08
CA ILE A 293 -23.11 26.88 1.00
C ILE A 293 -23.15 28.42 1.00
N ILE A 294 -22.00 29.09 0.84
CA ILE A 294 -21.91 30.56 0.83
C ILE A 294 -22.75 31.18 -0.29
N VAL A 295 -22.70 30.60 -1.50
CA VAL A 295 -23.46 31.11 -2.66
C VAL A 295 -24.93 30.66 -2.67
N GLN A 296 -25.25 29.58 -1.95
CA GLN A 296 -26.62 29.05 -1.76
C GLN A 296 -27.11 29.27 -0.33
N ARG A 297 -27.14 30.53 0.12
CA ARG A 297 -27.49 30.90 1.52
C ARG A 297 -28.82 30.35 2.02
N LYS A 298 -29.79 30.11 1.13
CA LYS A 298 -31.11 29.55 1.46
C LYS A 298 -31.16 28.01 1.48
N PHE A 299 -30.04 27.33 1.20
CA PHE A 299 -29.97 25.88 1.07
C PHE A 299 -30.55 25.15 2.29
N TRP A 300 -30.05 25.44 3.49
CA TRP A 300 -30.51 24.77 4.71
C TRP A 300 -32.00 25.01 4.97
N LYS A 301 -32.46 26.26 4.86
CA LYS A 301 -33.89 26.59 5.01
C LYS A 301 -34.77 25.80 4.03
N ARG A 302 -34.32 25.62 2.78
CA ARG A 302 -35.08 24.89 1.75
C ARG A 302 -35.02 23.37 1.93
N VAL A 303 -33.88 22.81 2.33
CA VAL A 303 -33.73 21.36 2.51
C VAL A 303 -34.63 20.82 3.62
N PHE A 304 -34.81 21.60 4.70
CA PHE A 304 -35.70 21.26 5.81
C PHE A 304 -37.16 21.70 5.60
N SER A 305 -37.48 22.36 4.49
CA SER A 305 -38.87 22.70 4.15
C SER A 305 -39.57 21.53 3.45
N GLU A 306 -40.91 21.55 3.45
CA GLU A 306 -41.74 20.61 2.70
C GLU A 306 -41.71 20.83 1.17
N ALA A 307 -41.15 21.95 0.72
CA ALA A 307 -41.08 22.29 -0.69
C ALA A 307 -40.23 21.28 -1.48
N ALA A 308 -40.63 21.03 -2.72
CA ALA A 308 -39.89 20.15 -3.62
C ALA A 308 -38.45 20.67 -3.83
N ARG A 309 -37.47 19.81 -3.51
CA ARG A 309 -36.05 20.13 -3.70
C ARG A 309 -35.67 20.10 -5.18
N SER A 310 -35.01 21.15 -5.62
CA SER A 310 -34.41 21.23 -6.96
C SER A 310 -33.29 20.21 -7.15
N GLU A 311 -32.92 19.92 -8.41
CA GLU A 311 -31.81 18.99 -8.73
C GLU A 311 -30.50 19.42 -8.05
N LEU A 312 -30.23 20.73 -8.02
CA LEU A 312 -29.06 21.30 -7.36
C LEU A 312 -29.06 20.99 -5.85
N GLU A 313 -30.18 21.22 -5.17
CA GLU A 313 -30.26 20.98 -3.71
C GLU A 313 -30.17 19.50 -3.36
N ARG A 314 -30.78 18.63 -4.16
CA ARG A 314 -30.64 17.18 -3.98
C ARG A 314 -29.18 16.75 -4.13
N THR A 315 -28.48 17.30 -5.12
CA THR A 315 -27.07 17.03 -5.37
C THR A 315 -26.19 17.56 -4.23
N MET A 316 -26.43 18.79 -3.77
CA MET A 316 -25.73 19.37 -2.61
C MET A 316 -25.98 18.58 -1.32
N LEU A 317 -27.25 18.24 -1.03
CA LEU A 317 -27.62 17.44 0.14
C LEU A 317 -26.94 16.08 0.10
N SER A 318 -26.94 15.42 -1.05
CA SER A 318 -26.23 14.15 -1.23
C SER A 318 -24.73 14.32 -0.93
N GLY A 319 -24.09 15.36 -1.45
CA GLY A 319 -22.69 15.64 -1.15
C GLY A 319 -22.43 15.83 0.36
N MET A 320 -23.31 16.54 1.05
CA MET A 320 -23.20 16.76 2.50
C MET A 320 -23.40 15.47 3.31
N ILE A 321 -24.35 14.62 2.93
CA ILE A 321 -24.59 13.33 3.59
C ILE A 321 -23.35 12.42 3.44
N PHE A 322 -22.76 12.35 2.25
CA PHE A 322 -21.56 11.55 2.03
C PHE A 322 -20.31 12.12 2.71
N LEU A 323 -20.16 13.45 2.75
CA LEU A 323 -19.11 14.12 3.52
C LEU A 323 -19.23 13.78 5.02
N LEU A 324 -20.44 13.88 5.57
CA LEU A 324 -20.72 13.50 6.95
C LEU A 324 -20.45 12.00 7.17
N GLY A 325 -20.84 11.14 6.23
CA GLY A 325 -20.53 9.71 6.26
C GLY A 325 -19.02 9.45 6.33
N GLY A 326 -18.22 10.16 5.53
CA GLY A 326 -16.76 10.08 5.60
C GLY A 326 -16.20 10.49 6.97
N LEU A 327 -16.71 11.58 7.55
CA LEU A 327 -16.31 12.04 8.89
C LEU A 327 -16.72 11.06 10.00
N VAL A 328 -17.92 10.47 9.90
CA VAL A 328 -18.37 9.40 10.80
C VAL A 328 -17.48 8.18 10.66
N GLY A 329 -17.07 7.84 9.43
CA GLY A 329 -16.14 6.74 9.19
C GLY A 329 -14.79 6.95 9.86
N VAL A 330 -14.26 8.17 9.87
CA VAL A 330 -13.07 8.54 10.67
C VAL A 330 -13.35 8.34 12.16
N GLY A 331 -14.51 8.77 12.65
CA GLY A 331 -14.92 8.55 14.04
C GLY A 331 -15.03 7.07 14.42
N ALA A 332 -15.53 6.23 13.52
CA ALA A 332 -15.65 4.79 13.74
C ALA A 332 -14.28 4.11 13.96
N MET A 333 -13.20 4.63 13.34
CA MET A 333 -11.85 4.09 13.53
C MET A 333 -11.30 4.27 14.93
N ILE A 334 -11.83 5.21 15.74
CA ILE A 334 -11.43 5.37 17.14
C ILE A 334 -11.69 4.09 17.94
N PHE A 335 -12.66 3.27 17.51
CA PHE A 335 -13.00 2.00 18.12
C PHE A 335 -12.29 0.81 17.47
N SER A 336 -11.44 1.05 16.46
CA SER A 336 -10.70 -0.03 15.81
C SER A 336 -9.51 -0.44 16.67
N PRO A 337 -9.26 -1.75 16.83
CA PRO A 337 -8.12 -2.22 17.60
C PRO A 337 -6.79 -1.83 16.95
N VAL A 338 -6.68 -1.70 15.61
CA VAL A 338 -5.45 -1.26 14.93
C VAL A 338 -5.71 -0.36 13.74
N LEU A 339 -4.86 0.66 13.59
CA LEU A 339 -4.91 1.63 12.51
C LEU A 339 -3.92 1.27 11.39
N PHE A 340 -4.38 0.47 10.44
CA PHE A 340 -3.71 0.29 9.15
C PHE A 340 -4.18 1.32 8.11
N PRO A 341 -3.37 1.66 7.09
CA PRO A 341 -3.78 2.59 6.03
C PRO A 341 -5.12 2.22 5.36
N ARG A 342 -5.38 0.92 5.19
CA ARG A 342 -6.59 0.36 4.57
C ARG A 342 -7.92 0.75 5.23
N LEU A 343 -7.93 1.14 6.52
CA LEU A 343 -9.18 1.57 7.17
C LEU A 343 -9.77 2.83 6.50
N TRP A 344 -8.94 3.71 5.95
CA TRP A 344 -9.40 4.92 5.25
C TRP A 344 -9.98 4.66 3.86
N PHE A 345 -10.02 3.41 3.39
CA PHE A 345 -10.59 3.07 2.09
C PHE A 345 -12.05 3.52 1.96
N ALA A 346 -12.92 3.08 2.88
CA ALA A 346 -14.34 3.43 2.85
C ALA A 346 -14.54 4.95 3.03
N VAL A 347 -13.80 5.57 3.95
CA VAL A 347 -13.81 7.03 4.13
C VAL A 347 -13.52 7.76 2.82
N ASN A 348 -12.46 7.35 2.11
CA ASN A 348 -12.07 8.00 0.87
C ASN A 348 -13.07 7.75 -0.25
N VAL A 349 -13.68 6.56 -0.34
CA VAL A 349 -14.80 6.31 -1.27
C VAL A 349 -15.94 7.31 -1.02
N LEU A 350 -16.36 7.49 0.23
CA LEU A 350 -17.43 8.43 0.59
C LEU A 350 -17.05 9.89 0.29
N LEU A 351 -15.80 10.29 0.57
CA LEU A 351 -15.30 11.62 0.24
C LEU A 351 -15.22 11.85 -1.27
N ILE A 352 -14.86 10.84 -2.08
CA ILE A 352 -14.91 10.93 -3.54
C ILE A 352 -16.35 11.13 -3.99
N ILE A 353 -17.32 10.38 -3.47
CA ILE A 353 -18.74 10.56 -3.81
C ILE A 353 -19.19 11.99 -3.44
N ALA A 354 -18.80 12.48 -2.28
CA ALA A 354 -19.11 13.84 -1.84
C ALA A 354 -18.53 14.89 -2.80
N LEU A 355 -17.24 14.78 -3.15
CA LEU A 355 -16.56 15.69 -4.07
C LEU A 355 -17.22 15.70 -5.45
N VAL A 356 -17.51 14.53 -6.02
CA VAL A 356 -18.14 14.44 -7.35
C VAL A 356 -19.57 15.00 -7.33
N ASN A 357 -20.32 14.83 -6.23
CA ASN A 357 -21.60 15.51 -6.04
C ASN A 357 -21.42 17.03 -6.01
N PHE A 358 -20.46 17.55 -5.25
CA PHE A 358 -20.21 18.98 -5.17
C PHE A 358 -19.72 19.56 -6.51
N LEU A 359 -18.91 18.85 -7.29
CA LEU A 359 -18.56 19.25 -8.65
C LEU A 359 -19.80 19.32 -9.55
N GLY A 360 -20.72 18.35 -9.41
CA GLY A 360 -22.01 18.40 -10.11
C GLY A 360 -22.87 19.59 -9.70
N ALA A 361 -22.94 19.89 -8.40
CA ALA A 361 -23.65 21.05 -7.87
C ALA A 361 -23.03 22.37 -8.33
N TYR A 362 -21.70 22.45 -8.37
CA TYR A 362 -20.94 23.59 -8.90
C TYR A 362 -21.31 23.88 -10.35
N GLU A 363 -21.24 22.88 -11.23
CA GLU A 363 -21.65 23.05 -12.64
C GLU A 363 -23.11 23.45 -12.81
N MET A 364 -24.02 22.89 -11.99
CA MET A 364 -25.43 23.28 -12.02
C MET A 364 -25.60 24.74 -11.57
N TYR A 365 -24.86 25.15 -10.54
CA TYR A 365 -24.92 26.52 -10.04
C TYR A 365 -24.39 27.53 -11.05
N SER A 366 -23.27 27.23 -11.71
CA SER A 366 -22.66 28.07 -12.75
C SER A 366 -23.39 28.06 -14.09
N GLU A 367 -24.56 27.40 -14.17
CA GLU A 367 -25.32 27.21 -15.42
C GLU A 367 -24.48 26.50 -16.50
N LYS A 368 -23.50 25.68 -16.10
CA LYS A 368 -22.54 24.97 -16.96
C LYS A 368 -21.75 25.93 -17.85
N SER A 369 -21.24 27.01 -17.25
CA SER A 369 -20.41 28.04 -17.87
C SER A 369 -19.23 27.42 -18.65
N LEU A 370 -18.68 28.17 -19.60
CA LEU A 370 -17.47 27.74 -20.32
C LEU A 370 -16.32 27.52 -19.32
N LEU A 371 -16.17 28.42 -18.34
CA LEU A 371 -15.14 28.34 -17.31
C LEU A 371 -15.28 27.07 -16.46
N SER A 372 -16.49 26.69 -16.00
CA SER A 372 -16.67 25.46 -15.24
C SER A 372 -16.29 24.20 -16.03
N ARG A 373 -16.53 24.19 -17.35
CA ARG A 373 -16.12 23.07 -18.21
C ARG A 373 -14.61 23.02 -18.41
N ILE A 374 -13.97 24.18 -18.58
CA ILE A 374 -12.51 24.29 -18.68
C ILE A 374 -11.86 23.80 -17.38
N ILE A 375 -12.38 24.20 -16.22
CA ILE A 375 -11.87 23.77 -14.91
C ILE A 375 -11.96 22.25 -14.77
N LEU A 376 -13.11 21.64 -15.10
CA LEU A 376 -13.26 20.18 -15.03
C LEU A 376 -12.36 19.43 -16.01
N MET A 377 -12.28 19.91 -17.26
CA MET A 377 -11.40 19.31 -18.26
C MET A 377 -9.92 19.45 -17.85
N GLY A 378 -9.52 20.63 -17.39
CA GLY A 378 -8.17 20.91 -16.89
C GLY A 378 -7.83 20.04 -15.67
N SER A 379 -8.78 19.83 -14.77
CA SER A 379 -8.62 18.91 -13.63
C SER A 379 -8.43 17.47 -14.09
N ALA A 380 -9.24 16.99 -15.05
CA ALA A 380 -9.10 15.65 -15.61
C ALA A 380 -7.75 15.46 -16.32
N LEU A 381 -7.32 16.43 -17.14
CA LEU A 381 -6.05 16.39 -17.85
C LEU A 381 -4.86 16.49 -16.89
N GLY A 382 -4.94 17.33 -15.86
CA GLY A 382 -3.91 17.44 -14.81
C GLY A 382 -3.76 16.14 -14.02
N LEU A 383 -4.88 15.54 -13.59
CA LEU A 383 -4.85 14.23 -12.93
C LEU A 383 -4.32 13.13 -13.85
N LEU A 384 -4.68 13.13 -15.14
CA LEU A 384 -4.12 12.20 -16.13
C LEU A 384 -2.60 12.37 -16.27
N TYR A 385 -2.13 13.62 -16.35
CA TYR A 385 -0.72 13.94 -16.45
C TYR A 385 0.08 13.40 -15.25
N LEU A 386 -0.49 13.48 -14.04
CA LEU A 386 0.10 12.92 -12.82
C LEU A 386 -0.01 11.40 -12.73
N MET A 387 -1.09 10.81 -13.27
CA MET A 387 -1.37 9.38 -13.14
C MET A 387 -0.34 8.54 -13.88
N ILE A 388 0.08 8.96 -15.07
CA ILE A 388 1.01 8.19 -15.91
C ILE A 388 2.35 7.89 -15.21
N PRO A 389 3.10 8.88 -14.66
CA PRO A 389 4.33 8.61 -13.92
C PRO A 389 4.09 7.91 -12.57
N SER A 390 2.98 8.21 -11.88
CA SER A 390 2.59 7.50 -10.65
C SER A 390 2.40 6.01 -10.92
N TYR A 391 1.62 5.64 -11.93
CA TYR A 391 1.38 4.26 -12.34
C TYR A 391 2.68 3.52 -12.64
N GLN A 392 3.62 4.14 -13.36
CA GLN A 392 4.90 3.52 -13.67
C GLN A 392 5.75 3.28 -12.43
N THR A 393 5.77 4.23 -11.51
CA THR A 393 6.52 4.13 -10.26
C THR A 393 6.03 2.93 -9.45
N HIS A 394 4.71 2.84 -9.25
CA HIS A 394 4.09 1.76 -8.49
C HIS A 394 4.19 0.41 -9.21
N MET A 395 4.04 0.38 -10.53
CA MET A 395 4.22 -0.82 -11.34
C MET A 395 5.65 -1.36 -11.25
N ASN A 396 6.66 -0.49 -11.30
CA ASN A 396 8.06 -0.90 -11.19
C ASN A 396 8.39 -1.44 -9.79
N ASN A 397 7.80 -0.85 -8.73
CA ASN A 397 7.90 -1.40 -7.38
C ASN A 397 7.25 -2.79 -7.30
N LEU A 398 6.02 -2.93 -7.82
CA LEU A 398 5.26 -4.17 -7.80
C LEU A 398 5.94 -5.31 -8.58
N LYS A 399 6.51 -5.02 -9.75
CA LYS A 399 7.24 -6.02 -10.55
C LYS A 399 8.41 -6.66 -9.80
N LYS A 400 9.10 -5.92 -8.92
CA LYS A 400 10.18 -6.47 -8.09
C LYS A 400 9.63 -7.55 -7.14
N SER A 401 8.53 -7.24 -6.45
CA SER A 401 7.84 -8.21 -5.58
C SER A 401 7.26 -9.38 -6.36
N TYR A 402 6.71 -9.13 -7.55
CA TYR A 402 6.18 -10.18 -8.41
C TYR A 402 7.24 -11.16 -8.91
N ASN A 403 8.46 -10.68 -9.21
CA ASN A 403 9.56 -11.56 -9.60
C ASN A 403 9.94 -12.54 -8.48
N VAL A 404 9.85 -12.11 -7.22
CA VAL A 404 10.06 -12.99 -6.05
C VAL A 404 8.94 -14.01 -5.96
N PHE A 405 7.69 -13.58 -6.03
CA PHE A 405 6.54 -14.50 -6.07
C PHE A 405 6.67 -15.54 -7.20
N TYR A 406 6.98 -15.09 -8.41
CA TYR A 406 7.21 -15.95 -9.58
C TYR A 406 8.37 -16.94 -9.36
N THR A 407 9.45 -16.50 -8.71
CA THR A 407 10.57 -17.38 -8.34
C THR A 407 10.09 -18.49 -7.41
N HIS A 408 9.19 -18.17 -6.47
CA HIS A 408 8.64 -19.15 -5.54
C HIS A 408 7.79 -20.18 -6.27
N GLU A 409 6.91 -19.75 -7.17
CA GLU A 409 6.11 -20.66 -8.00
C GLU A 409 7.00 -21.63 -8.79
N LYS A 410 8.10 -21.12 -9.36
CA LYS A 410 9.03 -21.92 -10.16
C LYS A 410 9.81 -22.93 -9.31
N LEU A 411 10.42 -22.48 -8.22
CA LEU A 411 11.25 -23.33 -7.37
C LEU A 411 10.44 -24.40 -6.67
N THR A 412 9.24 -24.09 -6.16
CA THR A 412 8.38 -25.10 -5.53
C THR A 412 7.82 -26.09 -6.55
N ALA A 413 7.48 -25.64 -7.77
CA ALA A 413 7.09 -26.55 -8.84
C ALA A 413 8.23 -27.49 -9.27
N GLN A 414 9.48 -26.99 -9.29
CA GLN A 414 10.66 -27.81 -9.61
C GLN A 414 10.97 -28.80 -8.48
N ALA A 415 11.00 -28.33 -7.23
CA ALA A 415 11.21 -29.17 -6.05
C ALA A 415 10.23 -30.34 -6.00
N ARG A 416 8.94 -30.09 -6.25
CA ARG A 416 7.91 -31.14 -6.33
C ARG A 416 8.19 -32.18 -7.41
N LYS A 417 8.60 -31.75 -8.61
CA LYS A 417 8.96 -32.66 -9.70
C LYS A 417 10.16 -33.53 -9.35
N ASN A 418 11.08 -33.00 -8.54
CA ASN A 418 12.29 -33.68 -8.09
C ASN A 418 12.08 -34.52 -6.82
N GLY A 419 10.90 -34.47 -6.19
CA GLY A 419 10.65 -35.13 -4.91
C GLY A 419 11.38 -34.51 -3.72
N GLU A 420 11.78 -33.24 -3.83
CA GLU A 420 12.45 -32.49 -2.77
C GLU A 420 11.46 -32.12 -1.66
N LYS A 421 11.85 -32.39 -0.41
CA LYS A 421 11.01 -32.14 0.77
C LYS A 421 11.13 -30.70 1.30
N THR A 422 12.32 -30.11 1.16
CA THR A 422 12.64 -28.79 1.69
C THR A 422 12.99 -27.84 0.55
N VAL A 423 12.36 -26.67 0.53
CA VAL A 423 12.59 -25.65 -0.50
C VAL A 423 13.14 -24.38 0.14
N HIS A 424 14.23 -23.88 -0.44
CA HIS A 424 14.88 -22.63 -0.07
C HIS A 424 14.36 -21.51 -0.97
N LEU A 425 13.77 -20.47 -0.37
CA LEU A 425 13.11 -19.40 -1.09
C LEU A 425 13.59 -18.01 -0.64
N PRO A 426 13.79 -17.05 -1.56
CA PRO A 426 14.19 -15.69 -1.20
C PRO A 426 13.09 -14.94 -0.43
N GLY A 427 13.48 -13.95 0.36
CA GLY A 427 12.56 -13.09 1.08
C GLY A 427 11.80 -12.13 0.17
N MET A 428 10.59 -11.74 0.59
CA MET A 428 9.86 -10.65 -0.06
C MET A 428 10.53 -9.31 0.28
N PRO A 429 10.84 -8.46 -0.71
CA PRO A 429 11.39 -7.13 -0.45
C PRO A 429 10.42 -6.31 0.39
N VAL A 430 10.93 -5.73 1.48
CA VAL A 430 10.16 -4.78 2.28
C VAL A 430 9.86 -3.55 1.43
N THR A 431 8.61 -3.09 1.48
CA THR A 431 8.15 -1.95 0.71
C THR A 431 7.23 -1.07 1.55
N THR A 432 7.39 0.24 1.42
CA THR A 432 6.49 1.23 2.00
C THR A 432 5.48 1.77 0.98
N ASP A 433 5.50 1.23 -0.24
CA ASP A 433 4.59 1.64 -1.31
C ASP A 433 3.16 1.14 -0.99
N LEU A 434 2.21 2.07 -0.85
CA LEU A 434 0.82 1.75 -0.55
C LEU A 434 0.10 1.06 -1.71
N TYR A 435 0.66 1.07 -2.93
CA TYR A 435 0.13 0.35 -4.09
C TYR A 435 0.66 -1.08 -4.19
N ASN A 436 1.63 -1.46 -3.35
CA ASN A 436 2.17 -2.80 -3.33
C ASN A 436 1.42 -3.66 -2.29
N PRO A 437 0.79 -4.79 -2.68
CA PRO A 437 0.01 -5.64 -1.76
C PRO A 437 0.86 -6.30 -0.68
N TYR A 438 2.19 -6.37 -0.86
CA TYR A 438 3.11 -6.94 0.12
C TYR A 438 3.50 -5.97 1.25
N ASN A 439 3.02 -4.72 1.19
CA ASN A 439 3.28 -3.72 2.23
C ASN A 439 2.55 -4.07 3.54
N GLY A 440 3.34 -4.43 4.56
CA GLY A 440 2.81 -4.75 5.88
C GLY A 440 2.06 -6.08 5.96
N THR A 441 2.23 -6.97 4.98
CA THR A 441 1.68 -8.33 5.01
C THR A 441 2.77 -9.35 5.35
N PRO A 442 2.45 -10.39 6.15
CA PRO A 442 3.38 -11.49 6.38
C PRO A 442 3.56 -12.31 5.10
N TYR A 443 4.78 -12.80 4.88
CA TYR A 443 5.11 -13.65 3.72
C TYR A 443 5.98 -14.85 4.13
N ILE A 444 7.30 -14.85 3.88
CA ILE A 444 8.20 -15.85 4.47
C ILE A 444 8.95 -15.21 5.64
N MET A 445 9.01 -15.90 6.77
CA MET A 445 9.65 -15.41 7.99
C MET A 445 10.95 -16.18 8.29
N PRO A 446 11.96 -15.52 8.90
CA PRO A 446 13.15 -16.19 9.42
C PRO A 446 12.84 -16.95 10.72
N GLY A 447 13.53 -18.08 10.95
CA GLY A 447 13.44 -18.87 12.18
C GLY A 447 13.08 -20.33 11.94
N ASN A 448 12.52 -21.00 12.95
CA ASN A 448 12.08 -22.39 12.82
C ASN A 448 10.83 -22.48 11.93
N SER A 449 11.02 -22.82 10.66
CA SER A 449 9.95 -22.79 9.65
C SER A 449 8.76 -23.69 9.93
N LYS A 450 8.88 -24.71 10.79
CA LYS A 450 7.76 -25.57 11.23
C LYS A 450 6.89 -24.93 12.32
N LYS A 451 7.32 -23.78 12.86
CA LYS A 451 6.62 -23.00 13.88
C LYS A 451 6.33 -21.56 13.43
N LEU A 452 6.50 -21.28 12.13
CA LEU A 452 6.20 -19.98 11.54
C LEU A 452 4.94 -20.11 10.71
N TRP A 453 3.87 -19.44 11.15
CA TRP A 453 2.53 -19.56 10.59
C TRP A 453 2.52 -19.43 9.07
N SER A 454 3.16 -18.38 8.56
CA SER A 454 3.16 -18.09 7.12
C SER A 454 3.96 -19.12 6.33
N ASN A 455 5.12 -19.58 6.83
CA ASN A 455 5.92 -20.62 6.17
C ASN A 455 5.16 -21.96 6.10
N VAL A 456 4.44 -22.32 7.17
CA VAL A 456 3.66 -23.57 7.24
C VAL A 456 2.52 -23.55 6.23
N TRP A 457 1.69 -22.50 6.20
CA TRP A 457 0.60 -22.41 5.23
C TRP A 457 1.09 -22.31 3.79
N MET A 458 2.22 -21.64 3.56
CA MET A 458 2.81 -21.57 2.22
C MET A 458 3.36 -22.92 1.77
N ALA A 459 3.89 -23.74 2.70
CA ALA A 459 4.34 -25.11 2.41
C ALA A 459 3.18 -26.04 2.05
N GLU A 460 2.08 -25.97 2.81
CA GLU A 460 0.82 -26.68 2.52
C GLU A 460 0.27 -26.28 1.13
N PHE A 461 0.19 -24.98 0.86
CA PHE A 461 -0.30 -24.46 -0.42
C PHE A 461 0.54 -24.92 -1.61
N TRP A 462 1.87 -24.91 -1.47
CA TRP A 462 2.78 -25.35 -2.53
C TRP A 462 2.99 -26.87 -2.58
N HIS A 463 2.40 -27.64 -1.67
CA HIS A 463 2.55 -29.08 -1.52
C HIS A 463 4.02 -29.53 -1.37
N VAL A 464 4.72 -28.93 -0.40
CA VAL A 464 6.10 -29.28 0.01
C VAL A 464 6.17 -29.40 1.54
N ASP A 465 7.11 -30.19 2.08
CA ASP A 465 7.15 -30.45 3.53
C ASP A 465 7.65 -29.25 4.33
N GLN A 466 8.56 -28.45 3.76
CA GLN A 466 9.20 -27.35 4.48
C GLN A 466 9.65 -26.22 3.54
N ILE A 467 9.35 -24.97 3.92
CA ILE A 467 9.85 -23.77 3.26
C ILE A 467 10.78 -23.00 4.19
N ILE A 468 12.00 -22.73 3.74
CA ILE A 468 13.03 -22.00 4.49
C ILE A 468 13.36 -20.70 3.77
N LEU A 469 13.45 -19.61 4.53
CA LEU A 469 13.93 -18.34 4.02
C LEU A 469 15.43 -18.45 3.71
N ASP A 470 15.79 -18.18 2.46
CA ASP A 470 17.16 -18.19 1.97
C ASP A 470 17.36 -17.04 0.98
N ASN A 471 17.92 -15.94 1.47
CA ASN A 471 18.17 -14.76 0.65
C ASN A 471 19.34 -14.92 -0.30
N ASP A 472 20.12 -16.01 -0.27
CA ASP A 472 21.17 -16.26 -1.26
C ASP A 472 20.63 -16.83 -2.58
N VAL A 473 19.37 -17.29 -2.57
CA VAL A 473 18.67 -17.76 -3.77
C VAL A 473 18.43 -16.60 -4.74
N ALA A 474 18.87 -16.77 -5.99
CA ALA A 474 18.73 -15.75 -7.02
C ALA A 474 17.26 -15.58 -7.46
N VAL A 475 16.77 -14.35 -7.43
CA VAL A 475 15.44 -13.99 -7.94
C VAL A 475 15.41 -14.08 -9.46
N GLN A 476 14.43 -14.80 -9.99
CA GLN A 476 14.17 -14.94 -11.42
C GLN A 476 13.23 -13.85 -11.92
N ASN A 477 13.49 -13.31 -13.11
CA ASN A 477 12.62 -12.32 -13.73
C ASN A 477 11.44 -13.01 -14.42
N SER A 478 10.23 -12.55 -14.13
CA SER A 478 9.04 -12.99 -14.84
C SER A 478 9.08 -12.54 -16.32
N GLY A 479 8.68 -13.42 -17.22
CA GLY A 479 8.45 -13.09 -18.63
C GLY A 479 7.18 -12.26 -18.88
N GLN A 480 6.41 -11.95 -17.83
CA GLN A 480 5.15 -11.21 -17.93
C GLN A 480 5.39 -9.75 -18.35
N LYS A 481 4.68 -9.30 -19.37
CA LYS A 481 4.79 -7.95 -19.93
C LYS A 481 3.56 -7.10 -19.64
N ASP A 482 3.77 -5.79 -19.62
CA ASP A 482 2.68 -4.83 -19.64
C ASP A 482 1.90 -4.94 -20.95
N PHE A 483 0.63 -4.54 -20.94
CA PHE A 483 -0.13 -4.39 -22.17
C PHE A 483 0.45 -3.29 -23.07
N ASN A 484 0.43 -3.51 -24.38
CA ASN A 484 0.99 -2.59 -25.38
C ASN A 484 0.45 -1.16 -25.27
N LEU A 485 -0.84 -0.99 -24.93
CA LEU A 485 -1.42 0.34 -24.73
C LEU A 485 -0.67 1.14 -23.65
N ILE A 486 -0.32 0.48 -22.53
CA ILE A 486 0.35 1.13 -21.40
C ILE A 486 1.79 1.53 -21.79
N THR A 487 2.51 0.63 -22.47
CA THR A 487 3.88 0.93 -22.94
C THR A 487 3.90 2.03 -23.99
N SER A 488 2.93 2.05 -24.92
CA SER A 488 2.77 3.12 -25.91
C SER A 488 2.44 4.47 -25.26
N VAL A 489 1.50 4.51 -24.30
CA VAL A 489 1.17 5.75 -23.58
C VAL A 489 2.35 6.27 -22.79
N ASN A 490 3.08 5.39 -22.08
CA ASN A 490 4.30 5.77 -21.38
C ASN A 490 5.35 6.34 -22.35
N THR A 491 5.63 5.64 -23.46
CA THR A 491 6.61 6.09 -24.45
C THR A 491 6.24 7.46 -25.01
N PHE A 492 4.95 7.67 -25.33
CA PHE A 492 4.44 8.96 -25.76
C PHE A 492 4.64 10.04 -24.68
N TYR A 493 4.33 9.72 -23.43
CA TYR A 493 4.49 10.63 -22.30
C TYR A 493 5.96 11.07 -22.14
N GLN A 494 6.88 10.11 -22.08
CA GLN A 494 8.32 10.37 -21.91
C GLN A 494 8.90 11.19 -23.08
N LYS A 495 8.44 10.92 -24.31
CA LYS A 495 8.89 11.64 -25.50
C LYS A 495 8.49 13.12 -25.51
N HIS A 496 7.26 13.44 -25.10
CA HIS A 496 6.69 14.79 -25.28
C HIS A 496 6.68 15.64 -24.00
N PHE A 497 6.56 15.01 -22.84
CA PHE A 497 6.36 15.70 -21.58
C PHE A 497 7.58 15.64 -20.66
N ARG A 498 8.76 15.23 -21.19
CA ARG A 498 10.08 15.06 -20.53
C ARG A 498 9.96 15.19 -19.00
N PRO A 499 10.14 14.13 -18.21
CA PRO A 499 9.94 14.21 -16.77
C PRO A 499 10.69 15.45 -16.28
N MET A 500 9.98 16.35 -15.59
CA MET A 500 10.68 17.31 -14.73
C MET A 500 11.63 16.42 -13.94
N LYS A 501 12.93 16.46 -14.30
CA LYS A 501 13.95 15.97 -13.40
C LYS A 501 13.65 16.77 -12.15
N SER A 502 13.11 16.09 -11.14
CA SER A 502 12.93 16.70 -9.84
C SER A 502 14.28 17.35 -9.55
N ASN A 503 14.30 18.68 -9.51
CA ASN A 503 15.49 19.45 -9.17
C ASN A 503 15.81 19.30 -7.68
N SER A 504 15.41 18.20 -7.04
CA SER A 504 16.20 17.69 -5.95
C SER A 504 17.56 17.34 -6.53
N LYS A 505 18.58 18.09 -6.14
CA LYS A 505 19.96 17.59 -6.04
C LYS A 505 20.05 16.44 -5.01
N LEU A 506 19.13 15.48 -5.07
CA LEU A 506 19.47 14.10 -4.80
C LEU A 506 20.00 13.61 -6.13
N ASN A 507 21.32 13.53 -6.22
CA ASN A 507 21.98 12.75 -7.26
C ASN A 507 21.18 11.46 -7.50
N GLN A 508 21.24 10.94 -8.72
CA GLN A 508 21.01 9.52 -8.98
C GLN A 508 21.96 8.71 -8.09
N THR A 509 21.63 8.58 -6.81
CA THR A 509 21.89 7.42 -6.00
C THR A 509 20.91 6.38 -6.51
N ASP A 510 21.43 5.22 -6.88
CA ASP A 510 20.66 4.06 -7.33
C ASP A 510 19.39 3.87 -6.48
N ALA A 511 18.36 3.26 -7.05
CA ALA A 511 17.02 3.11 -6.46
C ALA A 511 16.95 2.36 -5.11
N SER A 512 18.09 2.10 -4.48
CA SER A 512 18.34 1.58 -3.14
C SER A 512 18.93 2.63 -2.18
N GLY A 513 19.25 3.85 -2.60
CA GLY A 513 19.91 4.85 -1.76
C GLY A 513 21.26 4.38 -1.19
N VAL A 514 21.87 3.33 -1.75
CA VAL A 514 23.12 2.75 -1.27
C VAL A 514 24.22 3.01 -2.30
N SER A 515 25.38 3.49 -1.85
CA SER A 515 26.60 3.49 -2.67
C SER A 515 27.73 2.78 -1.93
N VAL A 516 28.50 1.97 -2.67
CA VAL A 516 29.64 1.22 -2.13
C VAL A 516 30.92 1.79 -2.74
N LYS A 517 31.88 2.15 -1.89
CA LYS A 517 33.20 2.66 -2.30
C LYS A 517 34.30 1.88 -1.59
N ASP A 518 35.45 1.76 -2.24
CA ASP A 518 36.65 1.22 -1.59
C ASP A 518 37.06 2.17 -0.46
N GLY A 519 37.15 1.67 0.77
CA GLY A 519 37.47 2.48 1.94
C GLY A 519 38.94 2.91 1.95
N ARG A 520 39.21 4.18 2.31
CA ARG A 520 40.55 4.60 2.75
C ARG A 520 40.64 4.34 4.26
N VAL A 521 41.44 3.36 4.68
CA VAL A 521 41.78 3.20 6.10
C VAL A 521 42.92 4.14 6.42
N LYS A 522 42.69 5.03 7.40
CA LYS A 522 43.74 5.89 7.98
C LYS A 522 44.77 5.01 8.72
N ASP A 523 46.02 5.24 8.36
CA ASP A 523 47.29 4.96 9.03
C ASP A 523 47.24 4.62 10.53
N ILE A 524 46.90 3.40 10.94
CA ILE A 524 47.27 2.88 12.28
C ILE A 524 47.40 1.34 12.24
N VAL A 525 48.30 0.80 11.41
CA VAL A 525 48.92 -0.49 11.72
C VAL A 525 50.38 -0.19 11.99
N THR A 526 50.75 -0.14 13.26
CA THR A 526 52.14 0.09 13.67
C THR A 526 53.00 -1.04 13.12
N ASN A 527 53.78 -0.77 12.08
CA ASN A 527 54.78 -1.69 11.51
C ASN A 527 55.99 -1.91 12.45
N ARG A 528 55.87 -1.57 13.75
CA ARG A 528 56.99 -1.58 14.69
C ARG A 528 57.13 -2.96 15.29
N ILE A 529 58.18 -3.67 14.90
CA ILE A 529 58.56 -4.96 15.47
C ILE A 529 59.32 -4.70 16.77
N ASP A 530 58.74 -5.11 17.90
CA ASP A 530 59.41 -5.07 19.20
C ASP A 530 60.02 -6.45 19.50
N ASN A 531 61.34 -6.50 19.69
CA ASN A 531 62.09 -7.68 20.13
C ASN A 531 62.52 -7.60 21.60
N GLY A 532 62.21 -6.51 22.32
CA GLY A 532 62.52 -6.34 23.74
C GLY A 532 61.70 -7.25 24.66
N ASN A 533 60.65 -7.88 24.13
CA ASN A 533 59.84 -8.86 24.83
C ASN A 533 60.40 -10.30 24.78
N LEU A 534 61.57 -10.52 24.18
CA LEU A 534 62.21 -11.84 24.08
C LEU A 534 63.12 -12.10 25.30
N PRO A 535 63.17 -13.34 25.84
CA PRO A 535 64.03 -13.69 26.97
C PRO A 535 65.53 -13.48 26.67
N ALA A 536 66.25 -12.81 27.57
CA ALA A 536 67.67 -12.49 27.38
C ALA A 536 68.59 -13.73 27.32
N ASP A 537 68.15 -14.85 27.89
CA ASP A 537 68.83 -16.16 27.90
C ASP A 537 68.63 -16.95 26.59
N LYS A 538 67.83 -16.45 25.63
CA LYS A 538 67.56 -17.09 24.34
C LYS A 538 67.90 -16.17 23.15
N PRO A 539 69.19 -15.82 22.96
CA PRO A 539 69.62 -14.87 21.92
C PRO A 539 69.36 -15.35 20.49
N TRP A 540 69.06 -16.64 20.30
CA TRP A 540 68.73 -17.23 19.00
C TRP A 540 67.26 -17.02 18.58
N LEU A 541 66.38 -16.44 19.40
CA LEU A 541 64.99 -16.14 19.00
C LEU A 541 64.88 -14.79 18.28
N ARG A 542 63.98 -14.69 17.30
CA ARG A 542 63.60 -13.43 16.65
C ARG A 542 62.10 -13.36 16.42
N ASN A 543 61.56 -12.13 16.43
CA ASN A 543 60.19 -11.86 16.02
C ASN A 543 60.14 -11.50 14.53
N ALA A 544 59.10 -11.99 13.84
CA ALA A 544 58.72 -11.53 12.51
C ALA A 544 57.25 -11.09 12.51
N LEU A 545 56.91 -10.16 11.62
CA LEU A 545 55.54 -9.65 11.48
C LEU A 545 55.00 -10.04 10.10
N ILE A 546 54.01 -10.92 10.09
CA ILE A 546 53.20 -11.20 8.92
C ILE A 546 52.29 -10.01 8.67
N ARG A 547 52.28 -9.50 7.46
CA ARG A 547 51.38 -8.47 6.95
C ARG A 547 50.45 -9.09 5.92
N TYR A 548 49.16 -9.01 6.18
CA TYR A 548 48.15 -9.42 5.20
C TYR A 548 47.92 -8.26 4.25
N VAL A 549 48.32 -8.43 2.98
CA VAL A 549 48.32 -7.36 1.97
C VAL A 549 47.27 -7.66 0.91
N ASN A 550 46.32 -6.75 0.72
CA ASN A 550 45.32 -6.85 -0.31
C ASN A 550 45.98 -6.81 -1.70
N ALA A 551 45.81 -7.90 -2.46
CA ALA A 551 46.48 -8.10 -3.73
C ALA A 551 46.08 -7.09 -4.83
N LYS A 552 44.91 -6.43 -4.69
CA LYS A 552 44.40 -5.50 -5.70
C LYS A 552 44.93 -4.07 -5.51
N ASN A 553 45.00 -3.58 -4.27
CA ASN A 553 45.31 -2.18 -3.96
C ASN A 553 46.58 -2.01 -3.09
N GLY A 554 47.27 -3.09 -2.74
CA GLY A 554 48.53 -3.05 -1.98
C GLY A 554 48.37 -2.71 -0.49
N GLN A 555 47.14 -2.59 -0.01
CA GLN A 555 46.85 -2.14 1.36
C GLN A 555 47.10 -3.26 2.38
N VAL A 556 47.77 -2.94 3.50
CA VAL A 556 47.88 -3.84 4.66
C VAL A 556 46.55 -3.84 5.41
N VAL A 557 45.90 -5.00 5.51
CA VAL A 557 44.57 -5.17 6.12
C VAL A 557 44.63 -5.78 7.51
N GLY A 558 45.78 -6.29 7.92
CA GLY A 558 46.03 -6.86 9.25
C GLY A 558 47.46 -7.33 9.40
N THR A 559 47.87 -7.60 10.65
CA THR A 559 49.20 -8.10 10.98
C THR A 559 49.14 -9.18 12.05
N GLU A 560 50.06 -10.12 11.98
CA GLU A 560 50.23 -11.21 12.94
C GLU A 560 51.72 -11.31 13.31
N LYS A 561 52.03 -11.35 14.61
CA LYS A 561 53.40 -11.47 15.10
C LYS A 561 53.71 -12.94 15.35
N ILE A 562 54.80 -13.42 14.77
CA ILE A 562 55.31 -14.79 14.95
C ILE A 562 56.72 -14.75 15.54
N THR A 563 57.12 -15.80 16.25
CA THR A 563 58.43 -15.89 16.93
C THR A 563 59.02 -17.28 16.69
N SER A 564 60.28 -17.35 16.28
CA SER A 564 61.00 -18.63 16.07
C SER A 564 62.51 -18.47 16.28
N PRO A 565 63.25 -19.56 16.52
CA PRO A 565 64.70 -19.58 16.40
C PRO A 565 65.19 -19.15 15.01
N ILE A 566 66.35 -18.49 14.98
CA ILE A 566 67.07 -18.13 13.75
C ILE A 566 67.46 -19.41 13.01
N ASN A 567 67.38 -19.37 11.68
CA ASN A 567 67.66 -20.46 10.74
C ASN A 567 66.71 -21.67 10.82
N GLU A 568 65.64 -21.59 11.61
CA GLU A 568 64.56 -22.59 11.57
C GLU A 568 63.46 -22.22 10.57
N GLU A 569 62.92 -23.25 9.90
CA GLU A 569 61.73 -23.12 9.05
C GLU A 569 60.46 -23.04 9.89
N TYR A 570 59.72 -21.95 9.75
CA TYR A 570 58.40 -21.76 10.34
C TYR A 570 57.31 -21.97 9.29
N ASP A 571 56.34 -22.84 9.57
CA ASP A 571 55.22 -23.11 8.68
C ASP A 571 54.19 -21.96 8.74
N ILE A 572 53.99 -21.31 7.60
CA ILE A 572 53.01 -20.23 7.41
C ILE A 572 51.94 -20.60 6.37
N SER A 573 51.83 -21.88 6.01
CA SER A 573 50.86 -22.38 5.03
C SER A 573 49.41 -22.13 5.45
N ASN A 574 49.15 -22.00 6.74
CA ASN A 574 47.84 -21.71 7.32
C ASN A 574 47.58 -20.21 7.60
N ALA A 575 48.53 -19.33 7.25
CA ALA A 575 48.39 -17.90 7.47
C ALA A 575 47.15 -17.35 6.75
N SER A 576 46.21 -16.81 7.52
CA SER A 576 44.93 -16.33 7.02
C SER A 576 44.42 -15.17 7.85
N PHE A 577 43.58 -14.34 7.24
CA PHE A 577 43.00 -13.19 7.89
C PHE A 577 41.48 -13.20 7.73
N ALA A 578 40.77 -13.02 8.85
CA ALA A 578 39.31 -13.02 8.89
C ALA A 578 38.73 -12.02 7.86
N GLY A 579 37.72 -12.46 7.10
CA GLY A 579 37.08 -11.67 6.04
C GLY A 579 37.81 -11.62 4.70
N TYR A 580 39.00 -12.25 4.60
CA TYR A 580 39.78 -12.30 3.36
C TYR A 580 40.09 -13.75 2.97
N GLN A 581 40.27 -13.98 1.67
CA GLN A 581 40.73 -15.23 1.08
C GLN A 581 42.24 -15.14 0.83
N THR A 582 43.02 -16.01 1.46
CA THR A 582 44.45 -16.18 1.18
C THR A 582 44.67 -16.73 -0.22
N LEU A 583 45.54 -16.10 -1.01
CA LEU A 583 45.83 -16.54 -2.38
C LEU A 583 46.76 -17.74 -2.40
N LYS A 584 46.60 -18.63 -3.38
CA LYS A 584 47.34 -19.90 -3.50
C LYS A 584 48.86 -19.74 -3.72
N LYS A 585 49.33 -18.57 -4.18
CA LYS A 585 50.74 -18.30 -4.51
C LYS A 585 51.55 -17.69 -3.35
N ASN A 586 51.00 -17.66 -2.14
CA ASN A 586 51.74 -17.17 -0.98
C ASN A 586 52.83 -18.16 -0.54
N PRO A 587 53.92 -17.67 0.08
CA PRO A 587 54.93 -18.53 0.67
C PRO A 587 54.28 -19.42 1.74
N LYS A 588 54.66 -20.69 1.76
CA LYS A 588 54.16 -21.69 2.74
C LYS A 588 55.08 -21.83 3.94
N LYS A 589 56.32 -21.35 3.84
CA LYS A 589 57.35 -21.43 4.88
C LYS A 589 58.13 -20.13 4.93
N TYR A 590 58.68 -19.82 6.09
CA TYR A 590 59.59 -18.70 6.29
C TYR A 590 60.77 -19.11 7.16
N ILE A 591 61.99 -18.71 6.78
CA ILE A 591 63.20 -18.96 7.57
C ILE A 591 63.56 -17.66 8.29
N PHE A 592 63.64 -17.73 9.62
CA PHE A 592 64.00 -16.56 10.42
C PHE A 592 65.49 -16.25 10.27
N SER A 593 65.79 -14.98 9.99
CA SER A 593 67.16 -14.45 9.90
C SER A 593 67.59 -13.77 11.21
N GLU A 594 68.85 -13.37 11.30
CA GLU A 594 69.36 -12.59 12.44
C GLU A 594 68.79 -11.17 12.51
N SER A 595 68.14 -10.70 11.44
CA SER A 595 67.58 -9.35 11.33
C SER A 595 66.56 -9.07 12.43
N LYS A 596 66.66 -7.87 13.02
CA LYS A 596 65.68 -7.38 14.02
C LYS A 596 64.36 -6.92 13.38
N ASN A 597 64.32 -6.73 12.07
CA ASN A 597 63.14 -6.25 11.35
C ASN A 597 62.79 -7.19 10.20
N GLN A 598 61.91 -8.16 10.47
CA GLN A 598 61.51 -9.22 9.55
C GLN A 598 60.03 -9.11 9.21
N LEU A 599 59.72 -8.82 7.94
CA LEU A 599 58.36 -8.62 7.43
C LEU A 599 58.02 -9.67 6.39
N ILE A 600 56.83 -10.26 6.51
CA ILE A 600 56.35 -11.30 5.62
C ILE A 600 55.02 -10.85 5.01
N ASP A 601 54.94 -10.69 3.69
CA ASP A 601 53.70 -10.29 3.03
C ASP A 601 52.89 -11.49 2.55
N ILE A 602 51.70 -11.66 3.10
CA ILE A 602 50.70 -12.64 2.65
C ILE A 602 49.65 -11.92 1.81
N LYS A 603 49.58 -12.27 0.52
CA LYS A 603 48.62 -11.68 -0.41
C LYS A 603 47.21 -12.25 -0.20
N VAL A 604 46.25 -11.38 0.06
CA VAL A 604 44.86 -11.76 0.33
C VAL A 604 43.88 -11.01 -0.57
N LYS A 605 42.67 -11.54 -0.75
CA LYS A 605 41.57 -10.91 -1.49
C LYS A 605 40.33 -10.82 -0.61
N PRO A 606 39.61 -9.69 -0.52
CA PRO A 606 38.44 -9.58 0.34
C PRO A 606 37.31 -10.50 -0.15
N LYS A 607 36.62 -11.16 0.79
CA LYS A 607 35.44 -11.97 0.49
C LYS A 607 34.24 -11.05 0.18
N SER A 608 33.41 -11.46 -0.78
CA SER A 608 32.12 -10.82 -1.02
C SER A 608 31.13 -11.28 0.05
N LYS A 609 30.29 -10.35 0.54
CA LYS A 609 29.22 -10.63 1.48
C LYS A 609 27.98 -9.82 1.10
N ARG A 610 26.82 -10.40 1.36
CA ARG A 610 25.55 -9.69 1.40
C ARG A 610 25.32 -9.18 2.82
N VAL A 611 25.06 -7.88 2.96
CA VAL A 611 24.76 -7.25 4.25
C VAL A 611 23.35 -6.70 4.21
N THR A 612 22.51 -7.12 5.14
CA THR A 612 21.15 -6.61 5.31
C THR A 612 21.17 -5.41 6.25
N ILE A 613 20.70 -4.28 5.76
CA ILE A 613 20.59 -3.03 6.52
C ILE A 613 19.16 -2.90 7.01
N TYR A 614 18.97 -2.71 8.32
CA TYR A 614 17.67 -2.53 8.96
C TYR A 614 17.49 -1.07 9.36
N PHE A 615 16.42 -0.43 8.88
CA PHE A 615 16.03 0.92 9.30
C PHE A 615 14.90 0.83 10.31
N ASN A 616 15.19 1.19 11.56
CA ASN A 616 14.27 1.07 12.68
C ASN A 616 13.75 2.46 13.08
N GLN A 617 12.45 2.67 13.00
CA GLN A 617 11.82 3.89 13.51
C GLN A 617 11.96 3.93 15.03
N SER A 618 12.50 5.04 15.53
CA SER A 618 12.50 5.38 16.94
C SER A 618 11.53 6.54 17.18
N THR A 619 10.49 6.30 17.98
CA THR A 619 9.61 7.36 18.49
C THR A 619 10.29 8.01 19.68
N LYS A 620 10.36 9.36 19.73
CA LYS A 620 10.96 10.08 20.87
C LYS A 620 10.33 9.59 22.19
N GLY A 621 11.11 8.89 23.02
CA GLY A 621 10.72 8.44 24.36
C GLY A 621 10.32 6.96 24.50
N GLU A 622 10.30 6.16 23.42
CA GLU A 622 9.96 4.73 23.50
C GLU A 622 11.19 3.83 23.30
N LYS A 623 11.32 2.77 24.11
CA LYS A 623 12.35 1.72 23.93
C LYS A 623 12.05 0.76 22.77
N LYS A 624 10.82 0.77 22.24
CA LYS A 624 10.37 -0.14 21.19
C LYS A 624 10.63 0.51 19.83
N THR A 625 11.36 -0.18 18.96
CA THR A 625 11.63 0.28 17.61
C THR A 625 10.85 -0.55 16.60
N THR A 626 10.29 0.10 15.58
CA THR A 626 9.55 -0.58 14.50
C THR A 626 10.41 -0.62 13.25
N LEU A 627 10.59 -1.80 12.65
CA LEU A 627 11.30 -1.92 11.38
C LEU A 627 10.50 -1.20 10.26
N VAL A 628 11.15 -0.29 9.57
CA VAL A 628 10.57 0.57 8.51
C VAL A 628 10.92 0.05 7.12
N GLU A 629 12.20 -0.26 6.92
CA GLU A 629 12.74 -0.68 5.63
C GLU A 629 13.93 -1.59 5.90
N THR A 630 14.15 -2.57 5.02
CA THR A 630 15.41 -3.29 4.93
C THR A 630 16.03 -3.08 3.55
N ARG A 631 17.36 -3.03 3.48
CA ARG A 631 18.09 -2.95 2.22
C ARG A 631 19.25 -3.91 2.22
N ASP A 632 19.31 -4.77 1.21
CA ASP A 632 20.44 -5.67 1.02
C ASP A 632 21.51 -5.01 0.15
N VAL A 633 22.76 -5.21 0.54
CA VAL A 633 23.93 -4.65 -0.15
C VAL A 633 24.97 -5.73 -0.33
N ASP A 634 25.28 -6.00 -1.59
CA ASP A 634 26.40 -6.85 -1.96
C ASP A 634 27.69 -6.01 -1.95
N ALA A 635 28.57 -6.27 -0.99
CA ALA A 635 29.82 -5.54 -0.81
C ALA A 635 30.96 -6.46 -0.35
N LYS A 636 32.19 -5.96 -0.40
CA LYS A 636 33.39 -6.70 0.04
C LYS A 636 33.84 -6.20 1.40
N VAL A 637 34.42 -7.10 2.21
CA VAL A 637 35.03 -6.74 3.50
C VAL A 637 36.04 -5.58 3.31
N GLY A 638 35.90 -4.53 4.11
CA GLY A 638 36.71 -3.30 4.04
C GLY A 638 36.16 -2.19 3.13
N GLN A 639 35.09 -2.42 2.36
CA GLN A 639 34.42 -1.35 1.61
C GLN A 639 33.56 -0.48 2.54
N VAL A 640 33.44 0.81 2.19
CA VAL A 640 32.55 1.77 2.85
C VAL A 640 31.25 1.85 2.08
N VAL A 641 30.16 1.57 2.80
CA VAL A 641 28.80 1.66 2.28
C VAL A 641 28.17 2.95 2.81
N THR A 642 27.69 3.79 1.90
CA THR A 642 26.88 4.98 2.21
C THR A 642 25.43 4.65 1.94
N VAL A 643 24.55 4.87 2.91
CA VAL A 643 23.12 4.58 2.83
C VAL A 643 22.32 5.85 3.07
N GLY A 644 21.33 6.11 2.21
CA GLY A 644 20.33 7.15 2.41
C GLY A 644 19.21 6.68 3.34
N ALA A 645 18.60 7.61 4.07
CA ALA A 645 17.43 7.29 4.89
C ALA A 645 16.25 6.79 4.03
N PRO A 646 15.32 5.99 4.59
CA PRO A 646 14.06 5.62 3.95
C PRO A 646 13.24 6.83 3.51
N VAL A 647 12.44 6.67 2.46
CA VAL A 647 11.56 7.74 1.96
C VAL A 647 10.59 8.16 3.07
N GLY A 648 10.57 9.45 3.41
CA GLY A 648 9.74 9.99 4.49
C GLY A 648 10.40 9.94 5.88
N PHE A 649 11.67 9.53 5.97
CA PHE A 649 12.43 9.42 7.22
C PHE A 649 13.80 10.11 7.12
N LYS A 650 14.40 10.40 8.27
CA LYS A 650 15.77 10.91 8.43
C LYS A 650 16.50 10.18 9.55
N PHE A 651 17.82 10.20 9.56
CA PHE A 651 18.58 9.65 10.69
C PHE A 651 18.46 10.54 11.93
N LEU A 652 18.72 9.96 13.11
CA LEU A 652 18.59 10.64 14.42
C LEU A 652 19.30 12.01 14.52
N ARG A 653 20.38 12.23 13.75
CA ARG A 653 21.17 13.48 13.75
C ARG A 653 20.77 14.49 12.67
N ASN A 654 19.59 14.33 12.07
CA ASN A 654 19.12 15.16 10.96
C ASN A 654 19.89 14.94 9.63
N ASP A 655 20.68 13.87 9.55
CA ASP A 655 21.38 13.48 8.33
C ASP A 655 20.44 12.75 7.35
N THR A 656 20.65 12.95 6.05
CA THR A 656 19.97 12.22 4.98
C THR A 656 20.72 10.96 4.55
N THR A 657 22.01 10.86 4.91
CA THR A 657 22.87 9.69 4.64
C THR A 657 23.68 9.27 5.88
N GLN A 658 24.05 8.00 5.94
CA GLN A 658 24.95 7.42 6.93
C GLN A 658 25.99 6.53 6.23
N THR A 659 27.19 6.40 6.81
CA THR A 659 28.26 5.57 6.25
C THR A 659 28.73 4.54 7.25
N PHE A 660 28.98 3.31 6.79
CA PHE A 660 29.59 2.26 7.61
C PHE A 660 30.54 1.40 6.79
N THR A 661 31.50 0.75 7.44
CA THR A 661 32.47 -0.14 6.80
C THR A 661 32.03 -1.59 6.96
N ILE A 662 32.09 -2.37 5.89
CA ILE A 662 31.79 -3.81 5.94
C ILE A 662 32.84 -4.54 6.75
N ARG A 663 32.42 -5.15 7.86
CA ARG A 663 33.25 -5.98 8.75
C ARG A 663 32.91 -7.46 8.57
N ASP A 664 33.85 -8.33 8.90
CA ASP A 664 33.64 -9.78 8.76
C ASP A 664 32.64 -10.36 9.78
N GLN A 665 32.56 -9.75 10.97
CA GLN A 665 31.84 -10.30 12.13
C GLN A 665 30.30 -10.16 12.08
N SER A 666 29.73 -9.38 11.16
CA SER A 666 28.28 -9.20 11.06
C SER A 666 27.80 -9.18 9.60
N ASN A 667 26.67 -9.84 9.35
CA ASN A 667 25.92 -9.76 8.09
C ASN A 667 24.78 -8.72 8.18
N GLU A 668 24.64 -8.06 9.32
CA GLU A 668 23.54 -7.15 9.61
C GLU A 668 24.07 -5.80 10.09
N GLN A 669 23.41 -4.72 9.65
CA GLN A 669 23.67 -3.37 10.12
C GLN A 669 22.35 -2.67 10.40
N SER A 670 22.17 -2.08 11.59
CA SER A 670 20.94 -1.36 11.92
C SER A 670 21.17 0.14 12.06
N PHE A 671 20.20 0.92 11.60
CA PHE A 671 20.13 2.36 11.78
C PHE A 671 18.79 2.77 12.38
N ASN A 672 18.83 3.69 13.35
CA ASN A 672 17.62 4.31 13.86
C ASN A 672 17.26 5.53 13.02
N VAL A 673 16.00 5.62 12.63
CA VAL A 673 15.44 6.70 11.82
C VAL A 673 14.24 7.34 12.52
N ILE A 674 13.99 8.60 12.21
CA ILE A 674 12.85 9.38 12.69
C ILE A 674 12.01 9.76 11.48
N LYS A 675 10.69 9.65 11.60
CA LYS A 675 9.74 10.09 10.58
C LYS A 675 9.88 11.60 10.35
N LEU A 676 9.94 12.03 9.10
CA LEU A 676 10.03 13.45 8.76
C LEU A 676 8.79 14.20 9.29
N PRO A 677 8.97 15.40 9.89
CA PRO A 677 7.87 16.28 10.24
C PRO A 677 6.97 16.57 9.05
N LEU A 678 5.68 16.76 9.31
CA LEU A 678 4.65 16.94 8.30
C LEU A 678 4.98 18.03 7.26
N ILE A 679 5.62 19.12 7.72
CA ILE A 679 6.00 20.27 6.88
C ILE A 679 7.11 19.90 5.87
N GLU A 680 8.10 19.08 6.26
CA GLU A 680 9.20 18.65 5.37
C GLU A 680 8.70 17.66 4.29
N ARG A 681 7.69 16.83 4.60
CA ARG A 681 7.00 15.98 3.62
C ARG A 681 6.16 16.75 2.60
N ILE A 682 5.64 17.92 2.98
CA ILE A 682 4.84 18.78 2.09
C ILE A 682 5.74 19.47 1.04
N GLN A 683 7.00 19.76 1.40
CA GLN A 683 7.94 20.44 0.49
C GLN A 683 8.36 19.58 -0.72
N SER A 684 8.34 18.24 -0.63
CA SER A 684 8.67 17.38 -1.78
C SER A 684 7.56 17.29 -2.84
N GLU A 685 6.33 17.65 -2.50
CA GLU A 685 5.13 17.55 -3.37
C GLU A 685 4.40 18.91 -3.50
N ILE A 686 5.10 20.01 -3.20
CA ILE A 686 4.50 21.35 -3.05
C ILE A 686 3.75 21.81 -4.30
N TRP A 687 4.17 21.35 -5.49
CA TRP A 687 3.54 21.64 -6.78
C TRP A 687 2.12 21.10 -6.91
N ILE A 688 1.82 19.93 -6.32
CA ILE A 688 0.46 19.35 -6.33
C ILE A 688 -0.49 20.24 -5.52
N TYR A 689 -0.02 20.74 -4.37
CA TYR A 689 -0.80 21.66 -3.54
C TYR A 689 -1.03 23.01 -4.23
N TYR A 690 -0.04 23.52 -4.97
CA TYR A 690 -0.23 24.71 -5.81
C TYR A 690 -1.26 24.49 -6.92
N ALA A 691 -1.22 23.35 -7.61
CA ALA A 691 -2.20 23.01 -8.64
C ALA A 691 -3.63 22.92 -8.08
N ILE A 692 -3.80 22.26 -6.93
CA ILE A 692 -5.08 22.19 -6.22
C ILE A 692 -5.55 23.60 -5.83
N ALA A 693 -4.67 24.42 -5.25
CA ALA A 693 -5.00 25.79 -4.85
C ALA A 693 -5.44 26.65 -6.04
N ILE A 694 -4.77 26.55 -7.19
CA ILE A 694 -5.13 27.28 -8.42
C ILE A 694 -6.53 26.87 -8.89
N ILE A 695 -6.82 25.56 -8.96
CA ILE A 695 -8.16 25.06 -9.34
C ILE A 695 -9.21 25.62 -8.38
N MET A 696 -8.93 25.63 -7.08
CA MET A 696 -9.83 26.15 -6.07
C MET A 696 -10.12 27.64 -6.23
N VAL A 697 -9.10 28.46 -6.49
CA VAL A 697 -9.29 29.89 -6.77
C VAL A 697 -10.17 30.09 -8.02
N LEU A 698 -9.93 29.33 -9.09
CA LEU A 698 -10.73 29.42 -10.31
C LEU A 698 -12.20 29.06 -10.08
N ILE A 699 -12.47 28.04 -9.25
CA ILE A 699 -13.84 27.67 -8.86
C ILE A 699 -14.51 28.80 -8.09
N VAL A 700 -13.83 29.44 -7.13
CA VAL A 700 -14.37 30.57 -6.35
C VAL A 700 -14.73 31.72 -7.28
N LEU A 701 -13.86 32.05 -8.24
CA LEU A 701 -14.10 33.11 -9.21
C LEU A 701 -15.36 32.82 -10.05
N ASP A 702 -15.50 31.61 -10.59
CA ASP A 702 -16.67 31.23 -11.39
C ASP A 702 -17.96 31.20 -10.55
N LEU A 703 -17.90 30.71 -9.30
CA LEU A 703 -19.01 30.77 -8.35
C LEU A 703 -19.43 32.20 -8.06
N GLY A 704 -18.47 33.12 -7.87
CA GLY A 704 -18.72 34.54 -7.68
C GLY A 704 -19.41 35.18 -8.88
N ILE A 705 -18.90 34.93 -10.10
CA ILE A 705 -19.50 35.40 -11.36
C ILE A 705 -20.95 34.89 -11.47
N ALA A 706 -21.18 33.61 -11.21
CA ALA A 706 -22.51 33.01 -11.25
C ALA A 706 -23.46 33.63 -10.21
N PHE A 707 -22.96 33.89 -8.99
CA PHE A 707 -23.72 34.53 -7.92
C PHE A 707 -24.17 35.95 -8.29
N PHE A 708 -23.27 36.78 -8.84
CA PHE A 708 -23.62 38.13 -9.28
C PHE A 708 -24.62 38.12 -10.46
N LYS A 709 -24.45 37.20 -11.41
CA LYS A 709 -25.39 37.02 -12.54
C LYS A 709 -26.80 36.68 -12.06
N LYS A 710 -26.93 35.78 -11.09
CA LYS A 710 -28.23 35.40 -10.50
C LYS A 710 -28.84 36.51 -9.65
N SER A 711 -28.03 37.24 -8.88
CA SER A 711 -28.49 38.36 -8.07
C SER A 711 -29.07 39.48 -8.94
N ARG A 712 -28.43 39.81 -10.07
CA ARG A 712 -28.95 40.79 -11.04
C ARG A 712 -30.27 40.35 -11.69
N LYS A 713 -30.46 39.04 -11.93
CA LYS A 713 -31.73 38.49 -12.47
C LYS A 713 -32.90 38.55 -11.48
N ASN A 714 -32.65 38.70 -10.18
CA ASN A 714 -33.70 38.80 -9.16
C ASN A 714 -34.06 40.26 -8.82
N ILE A 715 -33.27 41.23 -9.29
CA ILE A 715 -33.49 42.68 -9.10
C ILE A 715 -34.23 43.28 -10.31
N LYS A 716 -34.10 42.65 -11.49
CA LYS A 716 -34.93 42.89 -12.67
C LYS A 716 -36.15 41.98 -12.62
#